data_AF-A0A851AQP2-F1
#
_entry.id   AF-A0A851AQP2-F1
#
_cell.length_a   1.000
_cell.length_b   1.000
_cell.length_c   1.000
_cell.angle_alpha   90.00
_cell.angle_beta   90.00
_cell.angle_gamma   90.00
#
_symmetry.space_group_name_H-M   'P 1'
#
loop_
_entity.id
_entity.type
_entity.pdbx_description
1 polymer ?
#
loop_
_entity_poly.entity_id
_entity_poly.type
_entity_poly.pdbx_seq_one_letter_code
_entity_poly.pdbx_strand_id
1 'polypeptide(L)'
;EPTAHSQQEASIPSSMETAEELAFKLNAALRNSNKEDVLELLEKGADVNSKAGNGWTPLQSAVQADCEDLVQLLLDKGACPHARKDNGGTAFTEAAILGNVNILELLLDRGVDINDHDDNGFTAFMEAAWYGNQEALKFLYSRGANVNLRRVVSEEKAKLHKGGGTALMDACKEGHLLAVKTLIQEMGADMNICDNKGRNALIHALKEGCTKERYASAVSIGHFLLDCGVDVNSKDECGKTALILAVEMRSPDLVKALLEKGEIDIDDADEEGNTALMVAVEKNDCDIAKLLCEKGARTDIGNLIAVANRNRARNMAHLLRQYNARFVPETLKDWEPKSKRWRDQLKKLYNIYRPMIGKLKIFQYIQQRIQNTTQGGIYLGLHGGTEVAVRISRSTESDKEKGFFEQCGNCEHLLKLFQFEKAGGYMYLCFPLWEKNLEEHLQEPENQMDYKDALRMIFQAVRELHSLGFAHQDLHPRNFFIDLGGKIYLADFDNKRKLIEGKKELVNSDLEDLSRLVLYVLTGGRKPLQQVSIKDLATDSPDYEEALDLVSSLVSHDERGLEGLSRHPYFWSKQTRFKFLKSIWNKIKDLSNRQALFQALNATETFRYPWTKKIDRYVLNIMKNPRKGRRYNYTDDVTDLLRLIRNLDEHPDVRISNKIGDYAEYFLKLFPALTIYVHNSVRQNPEYSYSEDIQDPS
;
A
#
# COMPACT_ATOMS: atom_id res chain seq x y z
N GLU A 1 -51.76 38.97 -8.58
CA GLU A 1 -52.59 38.29 -7.55
C GLU A 1 -52.74 36.83 -7.93
N PRO A 2 -52.06 35.90 -7.24
CA PRO A 2 -52.18 34.47 -7.50
C PRO A 2 -53.07 33.80 -6.44
N THR A 3 -53.91 32.90 -6.92
CA THR A 3 -54.73 31.95 -6.17
C THR A 3 -53.88 30.77 -5.70
N ALA A 4 -53.93 30.48 -4.39
CA ALA A 4 -53.39 29.28 -3.79
C ALA A 4 -54.55 28.35 -3.41
N HIS A 5 -54.54 27.13 -3.96
CA HIS A 5 -55.35 26.02 -3.45
C HIS A 5 -54.43 25.01 -2.78
N SER A 6 -54.61 24.89 -1.46
CA SER A 6 -54.15 23.76 -0.66
C SER A 6 -55.06 22.56 -0.94
N GLN A 7 -54.46 21.42 -1.25
CA GLN A 7 -55.13 20.13 -1.15
C GLN A 7 -54.32 19.21 -0.23
N GLN A 8 -54.95 19.00 0.92
CA GLN A 8 -54.91 17.88 1.85
C GLN A 8 -53.93 16.74 1.55
N GLU A 9 -53.02 16.57 2.50
CA GLU A 9 -52.29 15.35 2.80
C GLU A 9 -53.24 14.15 2.92
N ALA A 10 -53.04 13.16 2.06
CA ALA A 10 -53.47 11.80 2.31
C ALA A 10 -52.46 11.14 3.25
N SER A 11 -52.92 10.81 4.44
CA SER A 11 -52.21 10.01 5.44
C SER A 11 -51.85 8.65 4.85
N ILE A 12 -50.58 8.45 4.50
CA ILE A 12 -50.02 7.12 4.26
C ILE A 12 -49.76 6.50 5.65
N PRO A 13 -50.24 5.28 5.94
CA PRO A 13 -50.02 4.65 7.24
C PRO A 13 -48.52 4.46 7.48
N SER A 14 -48.12 4.75 8.72
CA SER A 14 -46.75 4.64 9.23
C SER A 14 -46.12 3.29 8.92
N SER A 15 -44.94 3.35 8.31
CA SER A 15 -43.83 2.39 8.37
C SER A 15 -44.20 0.94 8.71
N MET A 16 -44.21 0.06 7.70
CA MET A 16 -43.82 -1.33 7.95
C MET A 16 -42.39 -1.28 8.52
N GLU A 17 -42.24 -1.53 9.83
CA GLU A 17 -40.91 -1.75 10.41
C GLU A 17 -40.25 -2.86 9.60
N THR A 18 -39.06 -2.58 9.07
CA THR A 18 -38.36 -3.56 8.25
C THR A 18 -37.92 -4.74 9.13
N ALA A 19 -37.80 -5.93 8.55
CA ALA A 19 -37.31 -7.11 9.29
C ALA A 19 -35.92 -6.85 9.94
N GLU A 20 -35.11 -6.00 9.30
CA GLU A 20 -33.80 -5.57 9.80
C GLU A 20 -33.92 -4.65 11.03
N GLU A 21 -34.87 -3.70 11.03
CA GLU A 21 -35.15 -2.86 12.20
C GLU A 21 -35.65 -3.68 13.38
N LEU A 22 -36.54 -4.65 13.15
CA LEU A 22 -37.02 -5.56 14.19
C LEU A 22 -35.89 -6.43 14.76
N ALA A 23 -34.99 -6.94 13.91
CA ALA A 23 -33.82 -7.70 14.34
C ALA A 23 -32.88 -6.87 15.23
N PHE A 24 -32.66 -5.59 14.87
CA PHE A 24 -31.83 -4.68 15.67
C PHE A 24 -32.47 -4.36 17.03
N LYS A 25 -33.77 -4.07 17.04
CA LYS A 25 -34.54 -3.82 18.29
C LYS A 25 -34.55 -5.04 19.21
N LEU A 26 -34.77 -6.24 18.66
CA LEU A 26 -34.77 -7.49 19.43
C LEU A 26 -33.41 -7.74 20.09
N ASN A 27 -32.31 -7.60 19.33
CA ASN A 27 -30.97 -7.74 19.88
C ASN A 27 -30.66 -6.68 20.96
N ALA A 28 -31.11 -5.43 20.78
CA ALA A 28 -30.95 -4.39 21.79
C ALA A 28 -31.73 -4.69 23.08
N ALA A 29 -32.97 -5.15 22.97
CA ALA A 29 -33.80 -5.54 24.12
C ALA A 29 -33.15 -6.69 24.91
N LEU A 30 -32.60 -7.69 24.21
CA LEU A 30 -31.90 -8.84 24.81
C LEU A 30 -30.64 -8.42 25.56
N ARG A 31 -29.83 -7.53 24.99
CA ARG A 31 -28.62 -7.01 25.65
C ARG A 31 -28.91 -6.18 26.90
N ASN A 32 -30.12 -5.61 26.98
CA ASN A 32 -30.59 -4.88 28.15
C ASN A 32 -31.38 -5.76 29.13
N SER A 33 -31.50 -7.06 28.85
CA SER A 33 -32.29 -8.03 29.62
C SER A 33 -33.75 -7.62 29.85
N ASN A 34 -34.36 -6.86 28.92
CA ASN A 34 -35.76 -6.43 29.03
C ASN A 34 -36.70 -7.50 28.45
N LYS A 35 -37.22 -8.37 29.33
CA LYS A 35 -38.03 -9.53 28.94
C LYS A 35 -39.37 -9.13 28.32
N GLU A 36 -40.00 -8.06 28.80
CA GLU A 36 -41.26 -7.54 28.28
C GLU A 36 -41.09 -7.09 26.82
N ASP A 37 -40.08 -6.28 26.53
CA ASP A 37 -39.79 -5.82 25.17
C ASP A 37 -39.46 -6.98 24.22
N VAL A 38 -38.72 -7.99 24.71
CA VAL A 38 -38.39 -9.20 23.93
C VAL A 38 -39.66 -9.95 23.53
N LEU A 39 -40.59 -10.16 24.47
CA LEU A 39 -41.85 -10.83 24.20
C LEU A 39 -42.70 -10.02 23.20
N GLU A 40 -42.82 -8.71 23.39
CA GLU A 40 -43.57 -7.83 22.49
C GLU A 40 -42.99 -7.87 21.07
N LEU A 41 -41.67 -7.82 20.92
CA LEU A 41 -41.00 -7.84 19.62
C LEU A 41 -41.17 -9.19 18.92
N LEU A 42 -41.10 -10.31 19.65
CA LEU A 42 -41.38 -11.64 19.09
C LEU A 42 -42.86 -11.78 18.68
N GLU A 43 -43.79 -11.22 19.44
CA GLU A 43 -45.22 -11.18 19.09
C GLU A 43 -45.50 -10.32 17.85
N LYS A 44 -44.75 -9.24 17.65
CA LYS A 44 -44.75 -8.41 16.43
C LYS A 44 -44.12 -9.10 15.21
N GLY A 45 -43.63 -10.32 15.37
CA GLY A 45 -43.06 -11.12 14.29
C GLY A 45 -41.57 -10.92 14.06
N ALA A 46 -40.82 -10.40 15.05
CA ALA A 46 -39.36 -10.43 14.99
C ALA A 46 -38.87 -11.88 14.90
N ASP A 47 -38.00 -12.16 13.94
CA ASP A 47 -37.43 -13.50 13.76
C ASP A 47 -36.44 -13.81 14.88
N VAL A 48 -36.72 -14.88 15.64
CA VAL A 48 -35.91 -15.39 16.75
C VAL A 48 -34.52 -15.86 16.31
N ASN A 49 -34.33 -16.12 15.02
CA ASN A 49 -33.06 -16.49 14.40
C ASN A 49 -32.46 -15.37 13.53
N SER A 50 -33.01 -14.16 13.60
CA SER A 50 -32.48 -13.02 12.87
C SER A 50 -31.01 -12.75 13.22
N LYS A 51 -30.30 -12.13 12.27
CA LYS A 51 -28.92 -11.69 12.48
C LYS A 51 -28.86 -10.17 12.53
N ALA A 52 -28.14 -9.62 13.49
CA ALA A 52 -27.88 -8.19 13.61
C ALA A 52 -26.37 -7.90 13.67
N GLY A 53 -25.96 -6.77 13.09
CA GLY A 53 -24.56 -6.35 13.07
C GLY A 53 -23.63 -7.44 12.53
N ASN A 54 -22.60 -7.82 13.31
CA ASN A 54 -21.61 -8.85 12.98
C ASN A 54 -22.17 -10.30 13.05
N GLY A 55 -23.37 -10.51 12.51
CA GLY A 55 -24.05 -11.80 12.48
C GLY A 55 -24.60 -12.28 13.83
N TRP A 56 -24.71 -11.40 14.84
CA TRP A 56 -25.20 -11.78 16.17
C TRP A 56 -26.65 -12.24 16.12
N THR A 57 -26.92 -13.37 16.76
CA THR A 57 -28.28 -13.90 16.92
C THR A 57 -28.90 -13.47 18.25
N PRO A 58 -30.24 -13.41 18.36
CA PRO A 58 -30.95 -13.23 19.61
C PRO A 58 -30.44 -14.15 20.72
N LEU A 59 -30.24 -15.44 20.43
CA LEU A 59 -29.76 -16.41 21.42
C LEU A 59 -28.38 -16.03 21.99
N GLN A 60 -27.44 -15.63 21.13
CA GLN A 60 -26.12 -15.19 21.57
C GLN A 60 -26.19 -13.88 22.35
N SER A 61 -27.06 -12.95 21.98
CA SER A 61 -27.29 -11.71 22.72
C SER A 61 -27.86 -11.97 24.12
N ALA A 62 -28.75 -12.96 24.28
CA ALA A 62 -29.25 -13.39 25.58
C ALA A 62 -28.17 -14.04 26.44
N VAL A 63 -27.32 -14.88 25.84
CA VAL A 63 -26.14 -15.46 26.52
C VAL A 63 -25.19 -14.35 26.95
N GLN A 64 -24.89 -13.39 26.07
CA GLN A 64 -24.00 -12.26 26.36
C GLN A 64 -24.51 -11.37 27.51
N ALA A 65 -25.83 -11.29 27.67
CA ALA A 65 -26.50 -10.62 28.78
C ALA A 65 -26.53 -11.47 30.07
N ASP A 66 -25.99 -12.69 30.02
CA ASP A 66 -25.92 -13.67 31.11
C ASP A 66 -27.28 -13.97 31.76
N CYS A 67 -28.33 -14.02 30.92
CA CYS A 67 -29.71 -14.19 31.37
C CYS A 67 -30.28 -15.56 30.94
N GLU A 68 -30.16 -16.55 31.83
CA GLU A 68 -30.65 -17.92 31.63
C GLU A 68 -32.13 -17.98 31.23
N ASP A 69 -32.98 -17.16 31.85
CA ASP A 69 -34.41 -17.08 31.54
C ASP A 69 -34.69 -16.67 30.09
N LEU A 70 -33.91 -15.73 29.55
CA LEU A 70 -34.06 -15.28 28.17
C LEU A 70 -33.48 -16.30 27.20
N VAL A 71 -32.39 -16.97 27.55
CA VAL A 71 -31.84 -18.09 26.77
C VAL A 71 -32.88 -19.20 26.65
N GLN A 72 -33.46 -19.63 27.77
CA GLN A 72 -34.52 -20.63 27.80
C GLN A 72 -35.74 -20.19 26.98
N LEU A 73 -36.22 -18.95 27.18
CA LEU A 73 -37.35 -18.41 26.42
C LEU A 73 -37.11 -18.46 24.91
N LEU A 74 -35.95 -18.01 24.44
CA LEU A 74 -35.63 -17.97 23.01
C LEU A 74 -35.54 -19.38 22.43
N LEU A 75 -34.90 -20.32 23.13
CA LEU A 75 -34.83 -21.71 22.71
C LEU A 75 -36.23 -22.35 22.62
N ASP A 76 -37.12 -22.06 23.56
CA ASP A 76 -38.51 -22.55 23.55
C ASP A 76 -39.34 -21.90 22.45
N LYS A 77 -38.95 -20.70 22.00
CA LYS A 77 -39.50 -20.01 20.82
C LYS A 77 -38.86 -20.44 19.50
N GLY A 78 -37.96 -21.43 19.51
CA GLY A 78 -37.38 -22.00 18.29
C GLY A 78 -36.07 -21.35 17.84
N ALA A 79 -35.33 -20.67 18.72
CA ALA A 79 -33.96 -20.26 18.44
C ALA A 79 -33.08 -21.49 18.16
N CYS A 80 -32.29 -21.43 17.10
CA CYS A 80 -31.37 -22.50 16.70
C CYS A 80 -30.11 -22.45 17.58
N PRO A 81 -29.83 -23.48 18.41
CA PRO A 81 -28.65 -23.51 19.27
C PRO A 81 -27.33 -23.64 18.49
N HIS A 82 -27.39 -24.12 17.25
CA HIS A 82 -26.24 -24.27 16.33
C HIS A 82 -25.98 -23.02 15.47
N ALA A 83 -26.75 -21.95 15.65
CA ALA A 83 -26.58 -20.74 14.85
C ALA A 83 -25.24 -20.06 15.12
N ARG A 84 -24.63 -19.53 14.05
CA ARG A 84 -23.28 -18.95 14.06
C ARG A 84 -23.28 -17.48 13.69
N LYS A 85 -22.51 -16.69 14.44
CA LYS A 85 -22.17 -15.31 14.08
C LYS A 85 -21.03 -15.28 13.06
N ASP A 86 -20.62 -14.11 12.59
CA ASP A 86 -19.73 -13.98 11.42
C ASP A 86 -18.32 -14.57 11.60
N ASN A 87 -17.87 -14.79 12.85
CA ASN A 87 -16.61 -15.48 13.13
C ASN A 87 -16.76 -17.00 13.33
N GLY A 88 -17.96 -17.53 13.14
CA GLY A 88 -18.29 -18.94 13.38
C GLY A 88 -18.68 -19.27 14.82
N GLY A 89 -18.58 -18.35 15.79
CA GLY A 89 -18.93 -18.60 17.18
C GLY A 89 -20.43 -18.87 17.37
N THR A 90 -20.76 -19.71 18.37
CA THR A 90 -22.12 -20.13 18.72
C THR A 90 -22.52 -19.60 20.11
N ALA A 91 -23.79 -19.75 20.50
CA ALA A 91 -24.21 -19.43 21.88
C ALA A 91 -23.43 -20.24 22.93
N PHE A 92 -23.02 -21.47 22.59
CA PHE A 92 -22.27 -22.36 23.48
C PHE A 92 -20.85 -21.85 23.73
N THR A 93 -20.16 -21.35 22.70
CA THR A 93 -18.84 -20.73 22.88
C THR A 93 -18.92 -19.45 23.70
N GLU A 94 -19.96 -18.60 23.50
CA GLU A 94 -20.15 -17.40 24.32
C GLU A 94 -20.39 -17.73 25.80
N ALA A 95 -21.16 -18.78 26.09
CA ALA A 95 -21.41 -19.21 27.47
C ALA A 95 -20.11 -19.63 28.18
N ALA A 96 -19.17 -20.24 27.45
CA ALA A 96 -17.85 -20.59 27.98
C ALA A 96 -16.94 -19.38 28.21
N ILE A 97 -17.04 -18.35 27.36
CA ILE A 97 -16.36 -17.05 27.55
C ILE A 97 -16.82 -16.38 28.86
N LEU A 98 -18.12 -16.41 29.14
CA LEU A 98 -18.68 -15.87 30.38
C LEU A 98 -18.45 -16.79 31.59
N GLY A 99 -18.23 -18.08 31.35
CA GLY A 99 -18.06 -19.08 32.40
C GLY A 99 -19.37 -19.55 33.02
N ASN A 100 -20.52 -19.27 32.41
CA ASN A 100 -21.82 -19.65 32.95
C ASN A 100 -22.11 -21.14 32.66
N VAL A 101 -21.95 -21.97 33.69
CA VAL A 101 -22.16 -23.43 33.62
C VAL A 101 -23.62 -23.80 33.36
N ASN A 102 -24.59 -23.06 33.89
CA ASN A 102 -26.01 -23.36 33.70
C ASN A 102 -26.42 -23.17 32.23
N ILE A 103 -25.95 -22.09 31.59
CA ILE A 103 -26.18 -21.86 30.15
C ILE A 103 -25.46 -22.92 29.31
N LEU A 104 -24.22 -23.30 29.67
CA LEU A 104 -23.51 -24.39 29.00
C LEU A 104 -24.28 -25.72 29.09
N GLU A 105 -24.79 -26.06 30.27
CA GLU A 105 -25.60 -27.26 30.48
C GLU A 105 -26.89 -27.21 29.66
N LEU A 106 -27.61 -26.09 29.73
CA LEU A 106 -28.85 -25.89 28.96
C LEU A 106 -28.62 -26.07 27.45
N LEU A 107 -27.55 -25.51 26.90
CA LEU A 107 -27.25 -25.62 25.47
C LEU A 107 -26.80 -27.04 25.08
N LEU A 108 -26.04 -27.75 25.93
CA LEU A 108 -25.71 -29.17 25.72
C LEU A 108 -26.96 -30.04 25.66
N ASP A 109 -27.94 -29.79 26.51
CA ASP A 109 -29.22 -30.51 26.49
C ASP A 109 -30.03 -30.25 25.20
N ARG A 110 -29.71 -29.19 24.44
CA ARG A 110 -30.25 -28.93 23.09
C ARG A 110 -29.39 -29.53 21.96
N GLY A 111 -28.42 -30.38 22.28
CA GLY A 111 -27.67 -31.18 21.30
C GLY A 111 -26.57 -30.41 20.56
N VAL A 112 -25.97 -29.39 21.18
CA VAL A 112 -24.71 -28.82 20.65
C VAL A 112 -23.56 -29.80 20.86
N ASP A 113 -22.64 -29.87 19.90
CA ASP A 113 -21.42 -30.68 20.05
C ASP A 113 -20.43 -29.94 20.96
N ILE A 114 -20.00 -30.59 22.03
CA ILE A 114 -19.08 -30.04 23.03
C ILE A 114 -17.70 -29.67 22.45
N ASN A 115 -17.31 -30.33 21.36
CA ASN A 115 -16.03 -30.10 20.68
C ASN A 115 -16.18 -29.29 19.38
N ASP A 116 -17.37 -28.73 19.12
CA ASP A 116 -17.56 -27.81 18.01
C ASP A 116 -16.69 -26.56 18.18
N HIS A 117 -16.32 -25.94 17.05
CA HIS A 117 -15.38 -24.82 17.03
C HIS A 117 -15.77 -23.72 16.03
N ASP A 118 -15.29 -22.51 16.26
CA ASP A 118 -15.46 -21.36 15.37
C ASP A 118 -14.56 -21.43 14.10
N ASP A 119 -14.60 -20.40 13.25
CA ASP A 119 -13.81 -20.33 12.00
C ASP A 119 -12.29 -20.14 12.24
N ASN A 120 -11.88 -19.98 13.49
CA ASN A 120 -10.51 -19.91 13.95
C ASN A 120 -10.11 -21.16 14.76
N GLY A 121 -11.01 -22.13 14.89
CA GLY A 121 -10.79 -23.40 15.59
C GLY A 121 -10.97 -23.34 17.10
N PHE A 122 -11.49 -22.24 17.68
CA PHE A 122 -11.75 -22.13 19.11
C PHE A 122 -12.97 -22.97 19.51
N THR A 123 -12.77 -23.90 20.44
CA THR A 123 -13.86 -24.62 21.11
C THR A 123 -14.29 -23.89 22.38
N ALA A 124 -15.46 -24.23 22.92
CA ALA A 124 -15.89 -23.74 24.23
C ALA A 124 -14.84 -24.00 25.34
N PHE A 125 -14.15 -25.14 25.29
CA PHE A 125 -13.10 -25.48 26.26
C PHE A 125 -11.88 -24.55 26.14
N MET A 126 -11.48 -24.18 24.92
CA MET A 126 -10.40 -23.21 24.69
C MET A 126 -10.80 -21.80 25.16
N GLU A 127 -12.03 -21.37 24.91
CA GLU A 127 -12.53 -20.08 25.39
C GLU A 127 -12.55 -20.04 26.93
N ALA A 128 -13.06 -21.08 27.60
CA ALA A 128 -13.01 -21.14 29.05
C ALA A 128 -11.57 -21.07 29.61
N ALA A 129 -10.59 -21.66 28.91
CA ALA A 129 -9.18 -21.56 29.28
C ALA A 129 -8.59 -20.16 29.06
N TRP A 130 -8.92 -19.54 27.93
CA TRP A 130 -8.50 -18.17 27.58
C TRP A 130 -8.99 -17.14 28.61
N TYR A 131 -10.22 -17.29 29.08
CA TYR A 131 -10.81 -16.38 30.08
C TYR A 131 -10.57 -16.84 31.53
N GLY A 132 -9.93 -18.00 31.74
CA GLY A 132 -9.58 -18.52 33.06
C GLY A 132 -10.75 -19.09 33.87
N ASN A 133 -11.89 -19.36 33.23
CA ASN A 133 -13.14 -19.81 33.86
C ASN A 133 -13.03 -21.25 34.37
N GLN A 134 -12.63 -21.41 35.64
CA GLN A 134 -12.37 -22.73 36.25
C GLN A 134 -13.59 -23.65 36.26
N GLU A 135 -14.75 -23.11 36.62
CA GLU A 135 -15.98 -23.90 36.75
C GLU A 135 -16.44 -24.41 35.39
N ALA A 136 -16.41 -23.56 34.36
CA ALA A 136 -16.69 -23.95 32.99
C ALA A 136 -15.70 -24.99 32.46
N LEU A 137 -14.39 -24.85 32.73
CA LEU A 137 -13.40 -25.88 32.35
C LEU A 137 -13.71 -27.24 32.98
N LYS A 138 -13.99 -27.25 34.30
CA LYS A 138 -14.32 -28.50 35.02
C LYS A 138 -15.61 -29.13 34.51
N PHE A 139 -16.63 -28.31 34.27
CA PHE A 139 -17.89 -28.76 33.70
C PHE A 139 -17.69 -29.35 32.30
N LEU A 140 -17.08 -28.61 31.38
CA LEU A 140 -16.85 -29.05 30.00
C LEU A 140 -16.01 -30.33 29.95
N TYR A 141 -14.95 -30.42 30.75
CA TYR A 141 -14.17 -31.65 30.88
C TYR A 141 -15.02 -32.83 31.35
N SER A 142 -15.84 -32.65 32.39
CA SER A 142 -16.73 -33.71 32.89
C SER A 142 -17.78 -34.19 31.88
N ARG A 143 -18.08 -33.35 30.87
CA ARG A 143 -19.01 -33.66 29.77
C ARG A 143 -18.30 -34.17 28.51
N GLY A 144 -16.99 -34.39 28.55
CA GLY A 144 -16.24 -35.02 27.46
C GLY A 144 -15.56 -34.06 26.48
N ALA A 145 -15.31 -32.81 26.87
CA ALA A 145 -14.49 -31.90 26.08
C ALA A 145 -13.07 -32.45 25.91
N ASN A 146 -12.54 -32.42 24.68
CA ASN A 146 -11.21 -32.90 24.38
C ASN A 146 -10.16 -31.81 24.68
N VAL A 147 -9.44 -32.02 25.77
CA VAL A 147 -8.45 -31.11 26.36
C VAL A 147 -7.29 -30.79 25.40
N ASN A 148 -6.91 -31.76 24.55
CA ASN A 148 -5.71 -31.70 23.72
C ASN A 148 -6.02 -31.40 22.24
N LEU A 149 -7.21 -30.86 21.94
CA LEU A 149 -7.52 -30.40 20.59
C LEU A 149 -6.57 -29.28 20.16
N ARG A 150 -6.14 -29.36 18.90
CA ARG A 150 -5.38 -28.33 18.21
C ARG A 150 -6.33 -27.55 17.30
N ARG A 151 -6.31 -26.22 17.38
CA ARG A 151 -7.17 -25.36 16.55
C ARG A 151 -7.06 -25.70 15.07
N VAL A 152 -8.16 -26.13 14.46
CA VAL A 152 -8.28 -26.35 13.02
C VAL A 152 -8.75 -25.05 12.36
N VAL A 153 -8.06 -24.62 11.31
CA VAL A 153 -8.35 -23.38 10.58
C VAL A 153 -8.42 -23.67 9.08
N SER A 154 -8.93 -22.71 8.29
CA SER A 154 -8.95 -22.84 6.82
C SER A 154 -7.54 -23.08 6.24
N GLU A 155 -7.48 -23.70 5.06
CA GLU A 155 -6.21 -23.99 4.39
C GLU A 155 -5.36 -22.72 4.16
N GLU A 156 -6.00 -21.59 3.85
CA GLU A 156 -5.33 -20.30 3.65
C GLU A 156 -4.66 -19.82 4.95
N LYS A 157 -5.35 -19.95 6.08
CA LYS A 157 -4.78 -19.62 7.41
C LYS A 157 -3.66 -20.59 7.77
N ALA A 158 -3.82 -21.88 7.49
CA ALA A 158 -2.81 -22.90 7.75
C ALA A 158 -1.51 -22.68 6.95
N LYS A 159 -1.62 -22.27 5.67
CA LYS A 159 -0.47 -21.88 4.82
C LYS A 159 0.31 -20.69 5.38
N LEU A 160 -0.31 -19.86 6.21
CA LEU A 160 0.31 -18.76 6.94
C LEU A 160 0.80 -19.17 8.34
N HIS A 161 0.91 -20.46 8.62
CA HIS A 161 1.27 -21.02 9.92
C HIS A 161 0.35 -20.56 11.07
N LYS A 162 -0.92 -20.24 10.77
CA LYS A 162 -1.93 -19.94 11.80
C LYS A 162 -2.65 -21.22 12.23
N GLY A 163 -3.21 -21.22 13.44
CA GLY A 163 -3.88 -22.38 14.03
C GLY A 163 -2.94 -23.27 14.86
N GLY A 164 -3.44 -24.45 15.25
CA GLY A 164 -2.69 -25.45 16.02
C GLY A 164 -2.61 -25.21 17.53
N GLY A 165 -3.07 -24.07 18.04
CA GLY A 165 -3.07 -23.76 19.48
C GLY A 165 -4.00 -24.67 20.30
N THR A 166 -3.72 -24.79 21.60
CA THR A 166 -4.50 -25.60 22.56
C THR A 166 -5.00 -24.75 23.72
N ALA A 167 -5.97 -25.28 24.48
CA ALA A 167 -6.50 -24.63 25.68
C ALA A 167 -5.40 -24.32 26.72
N LEU A 168 -4.41 -25.21 26.88
CA LEU A 168 -3.27 -24.98 27.77
C LEU A 168 -2.43 -23.77 27.32
N MET A 169 -2.17 -23.63 26.02
CA MET A 169 -1.44 -22.47 25.49
C MET A 169 -2.19 -21.16 25.74
N ASP A 170 -3.52 -21.17 25.61
CA ASP A 170 -4.37 -20.00 25.87
C ASP A 170 -4.32 -19.58 27.35
N ALA A 171 -4.49 -20.54 28.27
CA ALA A 171 -4.37 -20.29 29.71
C ALA A 171 -2.97 -19.79 30.11
N CYS A 172 -1.92 -20.34 29.51
CA CYS A 172 -0.54 -19.90 29.71
C CYS A 172 -0.33 -18.46 29.26
N LYS A 173 -0.79 -18.12 28.05
CA LYS A 173 -0.65 -16.80 27.45
C LYS A 173 -1.40 -15.72 28.23
N GLU A 174 -2.60 -16.02 28.71
CA GLU A 174 -3.42 -15.07 29.46
C GLU A 174 -3.04 -15.00 30.96
N GLY A 175 -2.11 -15.85 31.41
CA GLY A 175 -1.55 -15.80 32.76
C GLY A 175 -2.43 -16.46 33.83
N HIS A 176 -3.32 -17.36 33.46
CA HIS A 176 -4.26 -18.02 34.36
C HIS A 176 -3.62 -19.23 35.06
N LEU A 177 -2.74 -18.98 36.05
CA LEU A 177 -1.98 -20.03 36.74
C LEU A 177 -2.86 -21.16 37.32
N LEU A 178 -4.04 -20.84 37.87
CA LEU A 178 -4.96 -21.85 38.37
C LEU A 178 -5.52 -22.73 37.23
N ALA A 179 -5.89 -22.13 36.09
CA ALA A 179 -6.33 -22.88 34.92
C ALA A 179 -5.23 -23.81 34.40
N VAL A 180 -4.00 -23.31 34.29
CA VAL A 180 -2.83 -24.10 33.88
C VAL A 180 -2.62 -25.31 34.80
N LYS A 181 -2.69 -25.10 36.12
CA LYS A 181 -2.56 -26.19 37.10
C LYS A 181 -3.68 -27.22 36.94
N THR A 182 -4.94 -26.77 36.88
CA THR A 182 -6.10 -27.65 36.68
C THR A 182 -5.96 -28.46 35.39
N LEU A 183 -5.61 -27.82 34.28
CA LEU A 183 -5.45 -28.45 32.97
C LEU A 183 -4.40 -29.57 32.99
N ILE A 184 -3.23 -29.32 33.59
CA ILE A 184 -2.13 -30.30 33.62
C ILE A 184 -2.40 -31.40 34.66
N GLN A 185 -2.80 -31.03 35.87
CA GLN A 185 -2.86 -31.94 37.02
C GLN A 185 -4.16 -32.74 37.10
N GLU A 186 -5.29 -32.16 36.67
CA GLU A 186 -6.62 -32.77 36.79
C GLU A 186 -7.16 -33.27 35.44
N MET A 187 -6.74 -32.67 34.32
CA MET A 187 -7.36 -32.89 33.00
C MET A 187 -6.43 -33.52 31.95
N GLY A 188 -5.17 -33.81 32.28
CA GLY A 188 -4.24 -34.50 31.38
C GLY A 188 -3.84 -33.70 30.14
N ALA A 189 -3.74 -32.37 30.26
CA ALA A 189 -3.26 -31.52 29.17
C ALA A 189 -1.79 -31.82 28.83
N ASP A 190 -1.51 -32.01 27.55
CA ASP A 190 -0.16 -32.22 27.03
C ASP A 190 0.54 -30.88 26.78
N MET A 191 1.60 -30.62 27.56
CA MET A 191 2.39 -29.39 27.51
C MET A 191 3.34 -29.30 26.30
N ASN A 192 3.59 -30.41 25.62
CA ASN A 192 4.57 -30.51 24.53
C ASN A 192 3.91 -30.46 23.13
N ILE A 193 2.58 -30.37 23.05
CA ILE A 193 1.90 -30.04 21.80
C ILE A 193 2.42 -28.67 21.32
N CYS A 194 2.69 -28.59 20.02
CA CYS A 194 3.10 -27.35 19.37
C CYS A 194 2.00 -26.83 18.42
N ASP A 195 1.86 -25.52 18.38
CA ASP A 195 1.03 -24.86 17.37
C ASP A 195 1.68 -24.90 15.98
N ASN A 196 1.03 -24.33 14.96
CA ASN A 196 1.54 -24.38 13.59
C ASN A 196 2.79 -23.52 13.35
N LYS A 197 3.24 -22.76 14.36
CA LYS A 197 4.52 -22.04 14.39
C LYS A 197 5.59 -22.77 15.20
N GLY A 198 5.31 -23.96 15.72
CA GLY A 198 6.27 -24.73 16.52
C GLY A 198 6.38 -24.27 17.98
N ARG A 199 5.39 -23.52 18.50
CA ARG A 199 5.41 -22.99 19.87
C ARG A 199 4.63 -23.89 20.81
N ASN A 200 5.22 -24.22 21.96
CA ASN A 200 4.59 -25.00 23.03
C ASN A 200 4.04 -24.10 24.16
N ALA A 201 3.46 -24.71 25.20
CA ALA A 201 2.87 -23.98 26.33
C ALA A 201 3.86 -23.04 27.05
N LEU A 202 5.13 -23.44 27.18
CA LEU A 202 6.17 -22.62 27.81
C LEU A 202 6.43 -21.35 26.99
N ILE A 203 6.57 -21.46 25.67
CA ILE A 203 6.77 -20.29 24.81
C ILE A 203 5.57 -19.35 24.88
N HIS A 204 4.34 -19.85 24.90
CA HIS A 204 3.14 -19.02 25.07
C HIS A 204 3.09 -18.31 26.43
N ALA A 205 3.59 -18.93 27.50
CA ALA A 205 3.68 -18.31 28.82
C ALA A 205 4.71 -17.18 28.89
N LEU A 206 5.85 -17.32 28.21
CA LEU A 206 6.99 -16.39 28.32
C LEU A 206 7.01 -15.27 27.28
N LYS A 207 6.17 -15.36 26.24
CA LYS A 207 6.21 -14.44 25.11
C LYS A 207 5.78 -13.00 25.48
N GLU A 208 6.47 -12.04 24.87
CA GLU A 208 6.24 -10.60 25.02
C GLU A 208 4.78 -10.22 24.68
N GLY A 209 4.11 -9.54 25.62
CA GLY A 209 2.66 -9.28 25.62
C GLY A 209 2.06 -9.25 27.03
N CYS A 210 2.79 -9.73 28.03
CA CYS A 210 2.42 -9.56 29.42
C CYS A 210 2.43 -8.08 29.80
N THR A 211 1.26 -7.53 30.15
CA THR A 211 1.19 -6.28 30.90
C THR A 211 1.99 -6.41 32.19
N LYS A 212 2.33 -5.29 32.85
CA LYS A 212 3.02 -5.34 34.15
C LYS A 212 2.30 -6.25 35.15
N GLU A 213 0.97 -6.34 35.08
CA GLU A 213 0.17 -7.22 35.94
C GLU A 213 0.39 -8.71 35.65
N ARG A 214 0.64 -9.10 34.39
CA ARG A 214 0.79 -10.50 33.97
C ARG A 214 2.19 -11.06 34.14
N TYR A 215 3.20 -10.20 34.32
CA TYR A 215 4.60 -10.60 34.47
C TYR A 215 4.81 -11.65 35.58
N ALA A 216 4.26 -11.39 36.77
CA ALA A 216 4.42 -12.30 37.91
C ALA A 216 3.76 -13.66 37.66
N SER A 217 2.59 -13.66 37.01
CA SER A 217 1.90 -14.88 36.62
C SER A 217 2.67 -15.67 35.57
N ALA A 218 3.22 -15.00 34.55
CA ALA A 218 4.04 -15.64 33.51
C ALA A 218 5.27 -16.33 34.10
N VAL A 219 6.00 -15.66 35.01
CA VAL A 219 7.14 -16.27 35.73
C VAL A 219 6.69 -17.49 36.55
N SER A 220 5.57 -17.38 37.27
CA SER A 220 5.02 -18.48 38.08
C SER A 220 4.58 -19.68 37.23
N ILE A 221 3.96 -19.43 36.07
CA ILE A 221 3.57 -20.45 35.10
C ILE A 221 4.82 -21.09 34.50
N GLY A 222 5.83 -20.30 34.12
CA GLY A 222 7.10 -20.78 33.62
C GLY A 222 7.77 -21.77 34.58
N HIS A 223 7.90 -21.40 35.85
CA HIS A 223 8.42 -22.31 36.89
C HIS A 223 7.58 -23.58 37.02
N PHE A 224 6.25 -23.45 37.08
CA PHE A 224 5.37 -24.60 37.20
C PHE A 224 5.50 -25.57 36.01
N LEU A 225 5.57 -25.06 34.78
CA LEU A 225 5.76 -25.89 33.59
C LEU A 225 7.12 -26.59 33.59
N LEU A 226 8.18 -25.91 34.06
CA LEU A 226 9.50 -26.52 34.22
C LEU A 226 9.51 -27.63 35.27
N ASP A 227 8.80 -27.44 36.38
CA ASP A 227 8.64 -28.46 37.43
C ASP A 227 7.88 -29.69 36.89
N CYS A 228 6.92 -29.47 36.00
CA CYS A 228 6.18 -30.53 35.32
C CYS A 228 6.93 -31.19 34.14
N GLY A 229 8.13 -30.71 33.78
CA GLY A 229 8.97 -31.33 32.75
C GLY A 229 8.60 -30.98 31.32
N VAL A 230 8.16 -29.74 31.06
CA VAL A 230 7.93 -29.24 29.69
C VAL A 230 9.23 -29.26 28.87
N ASP A 231 9.13 -29.53 27.57
CA ASP A 231 10.23 -29.35 26.63
C ASP A 231 10.62 -27.86 26.52
N VAL A 232 11.90 -27.59 26.73
CA VAL A 232 12.48 -26.23 26.76
C VAL A 232 13.06 -25.79 25.42
N ASN A 233 13.15 -26.70 24.43
CA ASN A 233 13.83 -26.48 23.16
C ASN A 233 12.95 -25.82 22.08
N SER A 234 11.66 -25.65 22.34
CA SER A 234 10.76 -24.94 21.44
C SER A 234 11.17 -23.46 21.32
N LYS A 235 10.90 -22.86 20.15
CA LYS A 235 11.24 -21.47 19.84
C LYS A 235 9.98 -20.67 19.47
N ASP A 236 10.04 -19.36 19.64
CA ASP A 236 9.00 -18.46 19.12
C ASP A 236 9.18 -18.18 17.62
N GLU A 237 8.30 -17.34 17.06
CA GLU A 237 8.36 -16.96 15.63
C GLU A 237 9.56 -16.12 15.20
N CYS A 238 10.36 -15.62 16.14
CA CYS A 238 11.61 -14.91 15.87
C CYS A 238 12.83 -15.81 16.14
N GLY A 239 12.61 -17.10 16.41
CA GLY A 239 13.65 -18.05 16.81
C GLY A 239 14.11 -17.90 18.26
N LYS A 240 13.43 -17.11 19.09
CA LYS A 240 13.82 -16.94 20.50
C LYS A 240 13.52 -18.20 21.29
N THR A 241 14.52 -18.65 22.05
CA THR A 241 14.38 -19.75 23.01
C THR A 241 13.70 -19.28 24.30
N ALA A 242 13.21 -20.23 25.11
CA ALA A 242 12.71 -19.92 26.45
C ALA A 242 13.74 -19.18 27.32
N LEU A 243 15.04 -19.47 27.13
CA LEU A 243 16.13 -18.79 27.81
C LEU A 243 16.23 -17.31 27.40
N ILE A 244 16.19 -17.01 26.10
CA ILE A 244 16.21 -15.62 25.60
C ILE A 244 14.99 -14.85 26.14
N LEU A 245 13.80 -15.44 26.09
CA LEU A 245 12.58 -14.81 26.62
C LEU A 245 12.70 -14.53 28.13
N ALA A 246 13.24 -15.45 28.92
CA ALA A 246 13.47 -15.25 30.36
C ALA A 246 14.46 -14.10 30.66
N VAL A 247 15.48 -13.92 29.82
CA VAL A 247 16.42 -12.78 29.90
C VAL A 247 15.72 -11.47 29.54
N GLU A 248 14.88 -11.45 28.49
CA GLU A 248 14.11 -10.24 28.12
C GLU A 248 13.14 -9.81 29.22
N MET A 249 12.54 -10.79 29.91
CA MET A 249 11.73 -10.60 31.09
C MET A 249 12.53 -10.03 32.27
N ARG A 250 13.86 -10.16 32.30
CA ARG A 250 14.72 -9.84 33.46
C ARG A 250 14.38 -10.68 34.69
N SER A 251 14.13 -11.97 34.48
CA SER A 251 13.84 -12.92 35.56
C SER A 251 15.07 -13.81 35.84
N PRO A 252 15.96 -13.43 36.77
CA PRO A 252 17.15 -14.24 37.08
C PRO A 252 16.77 -15.63 37.64
N ASP A 253 15.67 -15.73 38.37
CA ASP A 253 15.18 -17.01 38.92
C ASP A 253 14.74 -17.97 37.82
N LEU A 254 14.03 -17.47 36.80
CA LEU A 254 13.60 -18.28 35.66
C LEU A 254 14.79 -18.66 34.77
N VAL A 255 15.71 -17.72 34.53
CA VAL A 255 16.98 -18.02 33.82
C VAL A 255 17.74 -19.12 34.55
N LYS A 256 17.86 -19.04 35.87
CA LYS A 256 18.52 -20.06 36.68
C LYS A 256 17.80 -21.41 36.57
N ALA A 257 16.48 -21.45 36.72
CA ALA A 257 15.69 -22.68 36.64
C ALA A 257 15.81 -23.36 35.25
N LEU A 258 15.82 -22.56 34.18
CA LEU A 258 16.05 -23.05 32.82
C LEU A 258 17.46 -23.66 32.70
N LEU A 259 18.51 -22.96 33.13
CA LEU A 259 19.90 -23.44 33.04
C LEU A 259 20.19 -24.67 33.92
N GLU A 260 19.32 -25.01 34.87
CA GLU A 260 19.40 -26.25 35.65
C GLU A 260 18.82 -27.45 34.91
N LYS A 261 18.00 -27.24 33.86
CA LYS A 261 17.62 -28.27 32.89
C LYS A 261 18.79 -28.44 31.92
N GLY A 262 19.68 -29.39 32.18
CA GLY A 262 20.93 -29.62 31.41
C GLY A 262 20.79 -29.94 29.92
N GLU A 263 19.59 -29.78 29.35
CA GLU A 263 19.25 -29.96 27.93
C GLU A 263 19.28 -28.64 27.14
N ILE A 264 19.37 -27.49 27.81
CA ILE A 264 19.38 -26.17 27.14
C ILE A 264 20.75 -25.87 26.55
N ASP A 265 20.77 -25.53 25.26
CA ASP A 265 21.91 -24.85 24.64
C ASP A 265 21.92 -23.37 25.03
N ILE A 266 22.87 -23.00 25.90
CA ILE A 266 23.03 -21.64 26.42
C ILE A 266 23.42 -20.61 25.34
N ASP A 267 24.03 -21.08 24.25
CA ASP A 267 24.53 -20.26 23.15
C ASP A 267 23.62 -20.29 21.92
N ASP A 268 22.45 -20.92 22.01
CA ASP A 268 21.47 -20.88 20.93
C ASP A 268 21.00 -19.45 20.66
N ALA A 269 20.88 -19.11 19.38
CA ALA A 269 20.62 -17.76 18.91
C ALA A 269 19.26 -17.65 18.23
N ASP A 270 18.67 -16.47 18.32
CA ASP A 270 17.46 -16.11 17.57
C ASP A 270 17.76 -15.86 16.07
N GLU A 271 16.74 -15.52 15.28
CA GLU A 271 16.90 -15.25 13.84
C GLU A 271 17.81 -14.04 13.53
N GLU A 272 18.01 -13.14 14.51
CA GLU A 272 18.91 -12.00 14.40
C GLU A 272 20.35 -12.33 14.82
N GLY A 273 20.58 -13.55 15.33
CA GLY A 273 21.87 -14.02 15.82
C GLY A 273 22.17 -13.59 17.26
N ASN A 274 21.18 -13.11 18.01
CA ASN A 274 21.34 -12.76 19.41
C ASN A 274 21.24 -14.00 20.29
N THR A 275 22.24 -14.24 21.12
CA THR A 275 22.17 -15.23 22.20
C THR A 275 21.65 -14.61 23.49
N ALA A 276 21.27 -15.44 24.47
CA ALA A 276 20.84 -14.99 25.79
C ALA A 276 21.82 -14.00 26.45
N LEU A 277 23.14 -14.24 26.30
CA LEU A 277 24.16 -13.34 26.84
C LEU A 277 24.17 -11.98 26.13
N MET A 278 24.02 -11.96 24.80
CA MET A 278 23.96 -10.71 24.03
C MET A 278 22.79 -9.84 24.49
N VAL A 279 21.61 -10.45 24.66
CA VAL A 279 20.41 -9.76 25.13
C VAL A 279 20.61 -9.22 26.56
N ALA A 280 21.21 -10.00 27.47
CA ALA A 280 21.50 -9.54 28.84
C ALA A 280 22.43 -8.31 28.85
N VAL A 281 23.46 -8.31 27.99
CA VAL A 281 24.40 -7.20 27.81
C VAL A 281 23.72 -5.96 27.24
N GLU A 282 22.87 -6.12 26.24
CA GLU A 282 22.11 -5.02 25.64
C GLU A 282 21.18 -4.36 26.67
N LYS A 283 20.45 -5.17 27.44
CA LYS A 283 19.56 -4.71 28.53
C LYS A 283 20.33 -4.17 29.75
N ASN A 284 21.65 -4.33 29.77
CA ASN A 284 22.55 -3.97 30.87
C ASN A 284 22.19 -4.67 32.19
N ASP A 285 21.81 -5.95 32.13
CA ASP A 285 21.49 -6.78 33.29
C ASP A 285 22.72 -7.56 33.74
N CYS A 286 23.48 -6.99 34.69
CA CYS A 286 24.76 -7.56 35.13
C CYS A 286 24.58 -8.89 35.87
N ASP A 287 23.48 -9.09 36.57
CA ASP A 287 23.25 -10.28 37.38
C ASP A 287 22.96 -11.49 36.47
N ILE A 288 22.08 -11.30 35.48
CA ILE A 288 21.80 -12.32 34.48
C ILE A 288 23.02 -12.59 33.59
N ALA A 289 23.71 -11.54 33.13
CA ALA A 289 24.92 -11.72 32.31
C ALA A 289 26.00 -12.50 33.07
N LYS A 290 26.17 -12.22 34.37
CA LYS A 290 27.09 -12.95 35.24
C LYS A 290 26.68 -14.42 35.37
N LEU A 291 25.41 -14.68 35.66
CA LEU A 291 24.87 -16.04 35.77
C LEU A 291 25.10 -16.86 34.49
N LEU A 292 24.83 -16.27 33.32
CA LEU A 292 25.07 -16.91 32.03
C LEU A 292 26.56 -17.23 31.82
N CYS A 293 27.45 -16.27 32.11
CA CYS A 293 28.90 -16.50 32.01
C CYS A 293 29.39 -17.60 32.99
N GLU A 294 28.88 -17.63 34.22
CA GLU A 294 29.20 -18.68 35.21
C GLU A 294 28.75 -20.06 34.76
N LYS A 295 27.64 -20.13 34.01
CA LYS A 295 27.09 -21.35 33.41
C LYS A 295 27.75 -21.72 32.07
N GLY A 296 28.75 -20.97 31.63
CA GLY A 296 29.58 -21.32 30.47
C GLY A 296 29.14 -20.70 29.15
N ALA A 297 28.29 -19.66 29.16
CA ALA A 297 27.96 -18.92 27.95
C ALA A 297 29.23 -18.37 27.29
N ARG A 298 29.33 -18.52 25.97
CA ARG A 298 30.48 -18.01 25.23
C ARG A 298 30.55 -16.49 25.29
N THR A 299 31.76 -15.97 25.51
CA THR A 299 32.03 -14.52 25.58
C THR A 299 32.81 -13.99 24.38
N ASP A 300 33.16 -14.87 23.43
CA ASP A 300 33.82 -14.56 22.16
C ASP A 300 32.83 -14.36 21.01
N ILE A 301 31.53 -14.27 21.32
CA ILE A 301 30.43 -14.12 20.37
C ILE A 301 29.97 -12.66 20.30
N GLY A 302 29.60 -12.20 19.11
CA GLY A 302 29.06 -10.85 18.90
C GLY A 302 29.97 -9.72 19.38
N ASN A 303 29.37 -8.53 19.57
CA ASN A 303 30.09 -7.31 19.94
C ASN A 303 29.85 -6.91 21.41
N LEU A 304 29.88 -7.85 22.35
CA LEU A 304 29.49 -7.66 23.77
C LEU A 304 30.13 -6.42 24.40
N ILE A 305 31.47 -6.29 24.30
CA ILE A 305 32.20 -5.15 24.86
C ILE A 305 31.84 -3.84 24.15
N ALA A 306 31.61 -3.87 22.83
CA ALA A 306 31.22 -2.67 22.08
C ALA A 306 29.83 -2.20 22.49
N VAL A 307 28.87 -3.12 22.64
CA VAL A 307 27.50 -2.83 23.12
C VAL A 307 27.53 -2.24 24.53
N ALA A 308 28.26 -2.87 25.46
CA ALA A 308 28.41 -2.35 26.82
C ALA A 308 29.01 -0.93 26.83
N ASN A 309 30.04 -0.66 26.01
CA ASN A 309 30.63 0.66 25.89
C ASN A 309 29.66 1.69 25.28
N ARG A 310 28.91 1.32 24.23
CA ARG A 310 27.88 2.18 23.59
C ARG A 310 26.80 2.59 24.60
N ASN A 311 26.39 1.67 25.46
CA ASN A 311 25.41 1.91 26.53
C ASN A 311 26.01 2.59 27.77
N ARG A 312 27.31 2.95 27.75
CA ARG A 312 28.06 3.50 28.89
C ARG A 312 28.02 2.59 30.14
N ALA A 313 27.81 1.30 29.95
CA ALA A 313 27.70 0.29 30.98
C ALA A 313 29.08 -0.20 31.44
N ARG A 314 29.77 0.61 32.25
CA ARG A 314 31.12 0.30 32.74
C ARG A 314 31.19 -1.00 33.53
N ASN A 315 30.21 -1.26 34.40
CA ASN A 315 30.14 -2.47 35.21
C ASN A 315 29.98 -3.72 34.33
N MET A 316 29.10 -3.67 33.34
CA MET A 316 28.93 -4.73 32.34
C MET A 316 30.23 -4.98 31.57
N ALA A 317 30.88 -3.93 31.07
CA ALA A 317 32.14 -4.08 30.34
C ALA A 317 33.28 -4.61 31.23
N HIS A 318 33.26 -4.35 32.54
CA HIS A 318 34.21 -4.92 33.49
C HIS A 318 33.92 -6.41 33.73
N LEU A 319 32.64 -6.75 34.00
CA LEU A 319 32.16 -8.11 34.16
C LEU A 319 32.55 -8.98 32.96
N LEU A 320 32.21 -8.56 31.74
CA LEU A 320 32.53 -9.28 30.53
C LEU A 320 34.04 -9.55 30.37
N ARG A 321 34.89 -8.58 30.73
CA ARG A 321 36.36 -8.75 30.71
C ARG A 321 36.85 -9.77 31.75
N GLN A 322 36.19 -9.88 32.90
CA GLN A 322 36.51 -10.91 33.90
C GLN A 322 36.28 -12.32 33.34
N TYR A 323 35.28 -12.47 32.46
CA TYR A 323 35.01 -13.71 31.72
C TYR A 323 35.67 -13.73 30.32
N ASN A 324 36.81 -13.06 30.17
CA ASN A 324 37.66 -13.07 28.98
C ASN A 324 37.03 -12.55 27.67
N ALA A 325 35.90 -11.83 27.72
CA ALA A 325 35.33 -11.19 26.55
C ALA A 325 36.31 -10.16 25.98
N ARG A 326 36.52 -10.19 24.66
CA ARG A 326 37.40 -9.25 23.96
C ARG A 326 36.59 -8.25 23.15
N PHE A 327 37.15 -7.07 22.95
CA PHE A 327 36.62 -6.15 21.96
C PHE A 327 36.95 -6.67 20.58
N VAL A 328 35.92 -7.07 19.83
CA VAL A 328 36.02 -7.42 18.42
C VAL A 328 35.50 -6.21 17.63
N PRO A 329 36.32 -5.58 16.76
CA PRO A 329 35.81 -4.58 15.83
C PRO A 329 34.80 -5.21 14.88
N GLU A 330 33.64 -4.57 14.74
CA GLU A 330 32.57 -4.99 13.84
C GLU A 330 33.10 -4.98 12.39
N THR A 331 33.33 -6.16 11.81
CA THR A 331 33.68 -6.30 10.40
C THR A 331 32.40 -6.24 9.59
N LEU A 332 32.01 -5.03 9.19
CA LEU A 332 30.89 -4.84 8.29
C LEU A 332 31.24 -5.45 6.92
N LYS A 333 30.29 -6.16 6.32
CA LYS A 333 30.44 -6.63 4.93
C LYS A 333 30.66 -5.42 4.03
N ASP A 334 31.50 -5.58 3.01
CA ASP A 334 31.62 -4.57 1.96
C ASP A 334 30.25 -4.40 1.29
N TRP A 335 29.60 -3.27 1.60
CA TRP A 335 28.30 -2.91 1.06
C TRP A 335 28.45 -1.67 0.20
N GLU A 336 27.97 -1.77 -1.04
CA GLU A 336 28.02 -0.70 -2.02
C GLU A 336 26.59 -0.20 -2.32
N PRO A 337 26.28 1.08 -2.01
CA PRO A 337 25.00 1.67 -2.39
C PRO A 337 24.82 1.72 -3.91
N LYS A 338 23.59 1.48 -4.35
CA LYS A 338 23.12 1.67 -5.73
C LYS A 338 23.05 3.14 -6.08
N SER A 339 22.58 3.98 -5.15
CA SER A 339 22.48 5.42 -5.39
C SER A 339 23.83 6.02 -5.75
N LYS A 340 23.83 6.90 -6.76
CA LYS A 340 25.05 7.62 -7.18
C LYS A 340 25.22 8.90 -6.36
N ARG A 341 24.15 9.69 -6.22
CA ARG A 341 24.16 10.94 -5.45
C ARG A 341 24.37 10.72 -3.96
N TRP A 342 23.71 9.71 -3.39
CA TRP A 342 23.67 9.52 -1.94
C TRP A 342 24.71 8.52 -1.42
N ARG A 343 25.58 8.01 -2.31
CA ARG A 343 26.57 6.94 -2.03
C ARG A 343 27.34 7.18 -0.72
N ASP A 344 27.99 8.33 -0.59
CA ASP A 344 28.87 8.61 0.55
C ASP A 344 28.11 8.78 1.86
N GLN A 345 26.91 9.38 1.80
CA GLN A 345 26.05 9.55 2.98
C GLN A 345 25.49 8.20 3.45
N LEU A 346 25.09 7.35 2.51
CA LEU A 346 24.63 5.99 2.77
C LEU A 346 25.74 5.10 3.34
N LYS A 347 26.96 5.17 2.78
CA LYS A 347 28.14 4.47 3.36
C LYS A 347 28.40 4.92 4.80
N LYS A 348 28.33 6.22 5.08
CA LYS A 348 28.45 6.75 6.45
C LYS A 348 27.33 6.21 7.35
N LEU A 349 26.08 6.21 6.90
CA LEU A 349 24.95 5.69 7.67
C LEU A 349 25.08 4.18 7.94
N TYR A 350 25.51 3.41 6.93
CA TYR A 350 25.77 1.98 7.03
C TYR A 350 26.83 1.68 8.10
N ASN A 351 27.93 2.43 8.09
CA ASN A 351 29.06 2.22 9.00
C ASN A 351 28.80 2.69 10.44
N ILE A 352 27.95 3.71 10.63
CA ILE A 352 27.65 4.23 11.97
C ILE A 352 26.63 3.34 12.66
N TYR A 353 26.86 3.01 13.93
CA TYR A 353 25.84 2.35 14.75
C TYR A 353 24.60 3.24 14.91
N ARG A 354 23.42 2.65 14.69
CA ARG A 354 22.12 3.26 15.01
C ARG A 354 21.21 2.18 15.60
N PRO A 355 20.39 2.52 16.60
CA PRO A 355 19.33 1.63 17.03
C PRO A 355 18.37 1.40 15.85
N MET A 356 17.97 0.15 15.68
CA MET A 356 17.00 -0.24 14.66
C MET A 356 15.60 0.13 15.11
N ILE A 357 14.77 0.56 14.17
CA ILE A 357 13.33 0.78 14.35
C ILE A 357 12.63 -0.26 13.50
N GLY A 358 12.24 -1.38 14.08
CA GLY A 358 11.87 -2.57 13.30
C GLY A 358 13.02 -2.95 12.36
N LYS A 359 12.77 -2.96 11.04
CA LYS A 359 13.81 -3.22 10.03
C LYS A 359 14.52 -1.97 9.53
N LEU A 360 14.14 -0.78 10.02
CA LEU A 360 14.69 0.49 9.57
C LEU A 360 15.90 0.94 10.39
N LYS A 361 17.01 1.18 9.70
CA LYS A 361 18.16 1.95 10.18
C LYS A 361 18.08 3.37 9.65
N ILE A 362 17.99 4.36 10.54
CA ILE A 362 17.89 5.77 10.16
C ILE A 362 18.67 6.65 11.14
N PHE A 363 19.07 7.83 10.68
CA PHE A 363 19.54 8.88 11.56
C PHE A 363 18.94 10.23 11.18
N GLN A 364 18.03 10.74 12.03
CA GLN A 364 17.39 12.05 11.85
C GLN A 364 18.39 13.18 12.15
N TYR A 365 19.37 13.34 11.26
CA TYR A 365 20.45 14.30 11.40
C TYR A 365 20.67 15.05 10.10
N ILE A 366 21.17 16.28 10.21
CA ILE A 366 21.32 17.19 9.09
C ILE A 366 22.16 16.61 7.93
N GLN A 367 23.16 15.78 8.24
CA GLN A 367 24.00 15.14 7.23
C GLN A 367 23.32 13.99 6.47
N GLN A 368 22.20 13.48 6.97
CA GLN A 368 21.42 12.41 6.33
C GLN A 368 20.09 12.93 5.76
N ARG A 369 19.88 14.24 5.76
CA ARG A 369 18.64 14.86 5.28
C ARG A 369 18.70 15.06 3.76
N ILE A 370 17.69 14.55 3.08
CA ILE A 370 17.46 14.73 1.64
C ILE A 370 16.79 16.08 1.39
N GLN A 371 15.69 16.35 2.09
CA GLN A 371 14.93 17.60 1.95
C GLN A 371 14.23 18.03 3.23
N ASN A 372 13.89 19.32 3.32
CA ASN A 372 13.05 19.85 4.39
C ASN A 372 11.58 19.71 4.00
N THR A 373 10.71 19.45 4.98
CA THR A 373 9.26 19.44 4.81
C THR A 373 8.61 20.32 5.89
N THR A 374 7.34 20.67 5.73
CA THR A 374 6.60 21.44 6.73
C THR A 374 6.47 20.70 8.07
N GLN A 375 6.59 19.37 8.06
CA GLN A 375 6.54 18.50 9.24
C GLN A 375 7.93 17.99 9.68
N GLY A 376 9.02 18.59 9.16
CA GLY A 376 10.39 18.22 9.52
C GLY A 376 11.26 18.07 8.28
N GLY A 377 11.51 16.83 7.88
CA GLY A 377 12.33 16.53 6.71
C GLY A 377 12.21 15.09 6.26
N ILE A 378 12.77 14.81 5.08
CA ILE A 378 12.97 13.46 4.57
C ILE A 378 14.45 13.12 4.66
N TYR A 379 14.75 11.91 5.11
CA TYR A 379 16.09 11.46 5.47
C TYR A 379 16.45 10.16 4.75
N LEU A 380 17.74 9.89 4.60
CA LEU A 380 18.24 8.60 4.14
C LEU A 380 18.03 7.53 5.23
N GLY A 381 17.62 6.35 4.80
CA GLY A 381 17.47 5.17 5.65
C GLY A 381 17.87 3.89 4.92
N LEU A 382 18.04 2.83 5.70
CA LEU A 382 18.21 1.46 5.21
C LEU A 382 17.11 0.59 5.82
N HIS A 383 16.16 0.13 5.03
CA HIS A 383 15.10 -0.78 5.49
C HIS A 383 15.44 -2.21 5.05
N GLY A 384 15.78 -3.08 6.00
CA GLY A 384 16.24 -4.44 5.69
C GLY A 384 17.46 -4.47 4.77
N GLY A 385 18.32 -3.44 4.83
CA GLY A 385 19.46 -3.26 3.94
C GLY A 385 19.17 -2.58 2.59
N THR A 386 17.90 -2.26 2.29
CA THR A 386 17.49 -1.54 1.08
C THR A 386 17.51 -0.03 1.32
N GLU A 387 18.09 0.72 0.37
CA GLU A 387 18.16 2.18 0.40
C GLU A 387 16.78 2.80 0.26
N VAL A 388 16.40 3.65 1.21
CA VAL A 388 15.08 4.30 1.24
C VAL A 388 15.20 5.78 1.60
N ALA A 389 14.25 6.56 1.09
CA ALA A 389 13.96 7.89 1.60
C ALA A 389 12.86 7.77 2.67
N VAL A 390 13.09 8.36 3.84
CA VAL A 390 12.20 8.19 5.00
C VAL A 390 11.59 9.52 5.40
N ARG A 391 10.27 9.55 5.39
CA ARG A 391 9.49 10.64 5.96
C ARG A 391 9.10 10.28 7.40
N ILE A 392 9.23 11.23 8.30
CA ILE A 392 8.93 11.06 9.72
C ILE A 392 7.81 12.02 10.10
N SER A 393 6.80 11.50 10.78
CA SER A 393 5.57 12.23 11.11
C SER A 393 4.91 11.63 12.35
N ARG A 394 4.00 12.36 13.00
CA ARG A 394 3.29 11.86 14.19
C ARG A 394 2.20 10.87 13.78
N SER A 395 2.07 9.76 14.51
CA SER A 395 1.21 8.63 14.10
C SER A 395 -0.25 9.00 13.81
N THR A 396 -0.85 9.93 14.55
CA THR A 396 -2.27 10.33 14.40
C THR A 396 -2.57 11.07 13.09
N GLU A 397 -1.57 11.72 12.50
CA GLU A 397 -1.71 12.45 11.22
C GLU A 397 -1.41 11.53 10.03
N SER A 398 -0.56 10.52 10.23
CA SER A 398 -0.02 9.68 9.16
C SER A 398 -0.88 8.50 8.73
N ASP A 399 -1.93 8.14 9.48
CA ASP A 399 -2.82 7.05 9.03
C ASP A 399 -3.60 7.45 7.76
N LYS A 400 -3.95 8.74 7.59
CA LYS A 400 -4.56 9.27 6.36
C LYS A 400 -3.58 9.32 5.18
N GLU A 401 -2.35 9.75 5.45
CA GLU A 401 -1.28 9.84 4.45
C GLU A 401 -0.91 8.43 3.95
N LYS A 402 -0.72 7.50 4.88
CA LYS A 402 -0.48 6.09 4.60
C LYS A 402 -1.60 5.50 3.74
N GLY A 403 -2.86 5.71 4.12
CA GLY A 403 -4.01 5.19 3.37
C GLY A 403 -4.09 5.72 1.93
N PHE A 404 -3.62 6.94 1.67
CA PHE A 404 -3.50 7.46 0.30
C PHE A 404 -2.36 6.77 -0.48
N PHE A 405 -1.18 6.61 0.13
CA PHE A 405 -0.06 5.96 -0.55
C PHE A 405 -0.34 4.47 -0.83
N GLU A 406 -1.16 3.81 -0.02
CA GLU A 406 -1.66 2.45 -0.30
C GLU A 406 -2.54 2.43 -1.57
N GLN A 407 -3.35 3.46 -1.83
CA GLN A 407 -4.12 3.58 -3.08
C GLN A 407 -3.22 3.77 -4.31
N CYS A 408 -2.04 4.38 -4.13
CA CYS A 408 -1.06 4.57 -5.21
C CYS A 408 -0.34 3.26 -5.63
N GLY A 409 -0.60 2.13 -4.96
CA GLY A 409 0.10 0.86 -5.21
C GLY A 409 0.08 0.41 -6.68
N ASN A 410 -1.03 0.65 -7.39
CA ASN A 410 -1.23 0.28 -8.79
C ASN A 410 -0.79 1.35 -9.81
N CYS A 411 -0.49 2.57 -9.36
CA CYS A 411 -0.07 3.67 -10.23
C CYS A 411 1.38 3.47 -10.70
N GLU A 412 1.73 3.81 -11.93
CA GLU A 412 3.09 3.59 -12.42
C GLU A 412 4.04 4.75 -12.05
N HIS A 413 3.52 5.97 -12.04
CA HIS A 413 4.29 7.22 -11.94
C HIS A 413 3.92 8.08 -10.72
N LEU A 414 3.22 7.52 -9.73
CA LEU A 414 3.09 8.12 -8.40
C LEU A 414 4.12 7.51 -7.44
N LEU A 415 4.67 8.33 -6.55
CA LEU A 415 5.58 7.85 -5.51
C LEU A 415 4.85 6.86 -4.60
N LYS A 416 5.42 5.66 -4.45
CA LYS A 416 4.79 4.56 -3.70
C LYS A 416 5.41 4.40 -2.33
N LEU A 417 4.57 4.07 -1.34
CA LEU A 417 5.07 3.59 -0.06
C LEU A 417 5.73 2.23 -0.26
N PHE A 418 7.00 2.13 0.12
CA PHE A 418 7.75 0.88 0.08
C PHE A 418 7.47 0.04 1.34
N GLN A 419 7.65 0.64 2.52
CA GLN A 419 7.44 0.04 3.84
C GLN A 419 7.13 1.13 4.87
N PHE A 420 6.72 0.76 6.07
CA PHE A 420 6.59 1.70 7.19
C PHE A 420 6.97 1.05 8.51
N GLU A 421 7.39 1.89 9.46
CA GLU A 421 7.67 1.47 10.84
C GLU A 421 6.97 2.42 11.83
N LYS A 422 6.66 1.95 13.04
CA LYS A 422 6.08 2.77 14.12
C LYS A 422 6.95 2.67 15.36
N ALA A 423 7.36 3.81 15.92
CA ALA A 423 8.08 3.85 17.20
C ALA A 423 7.90 5.18 17.92
N GLY A 424 7.75 5.14 19.24
CA GLY A 424 7.75 6.34 20.09
C GLY A 424 6.68 7.38 19.75
N GLY A 425 5.53 6.97 19.18
CA GLY A 425 4.46 7.88 18.75
C GLY A 425 4.68 8.49 17.35
N TYR A 426 5.71 8.07 16.63
CA TYR A 426 6.01 8.48 15.27
C TYR A 426 5.78 7.33 14.27
N MET A 427 5.45 7.72 13.04
CA MET A 427 5.40 6.86 11.87
C MET A 427 6.56 7.21 10.93
N TYR A 428 7.21 6.18 10.40
CA TYR A 428 8.34 6.28 9.49
C TYR A 428 7.91 5.71 8.14
N LEU A 429 7.47 6.56 7.22
CA LEU A 429 7.07 6.14 5.87
C LEU A 429 8.32 6.04 5.00
N CYS A 430 8.62 4.83 4.52
CA CYS A 430 9.78 4.55 3.68
C CYS A 430 9.35 4.54 2.21
N PHE A 431 10.04 5.31 1.38
CA PHE A 431 9.82 5.44 -0.05
C PHE A 431 11.06 4.96 -0.82
N PRO A 432 10.91 4.54 -2.09
CA PRO A 432 12.04 4.36 -2.99
C PRO A 432 12.93 5.61 -3.02
N LEU A 433 14.24 5.41 -2.93
CA LEU A 433 15.19 6.51 -2.96
C LEU A 433 15.32 7.07 -4.39
N TRP A 434 15.19 8.39 -4.55
CA TRP A 434 15.39 9.10 -5.81
C TRP A 434 16.74 9.77 -5.89
N GLU A 435 17.24 10.00 -7.10
CA GLU A 435 18.51 10.68 -7.32
C GLU A 435 18.31 12.19 -7.32
N LYS A 436 17.30 12.72 -8.04
CA LYS A 436 17.09 14.16 -8.24
C LYS A 436 15.62 14.48 -8.36
N ASN A 437 15.26 15.74 -8.18
CA ASN A 437 13.99 16.24 -8.71
C ASN A 437 14.17 16.80 -10.13
N LEU A 438 13.06 17.05 -10.84
CA LEU A 438 13.07 17.51 -12.24
C LEU A 438 13.77 18.87 -12.42
N GLU A 439 13.66 19.78 -11.45
CA GLU A 439 14.37 21.07 -11.48
C GLU A 439 15.88 20.87 -11.44
N GLU A 440 16.37 20.07 -10.50
CA GLU A 440 17.80 19.75 -10.38
C GLU A 440 18.33 19.06 -11.63
N HIS A 441 17.56 18.12 -12.19
CA HIS A 441 17.98 17.37 -13.37
C HIS A 441 18.15 18.25 -14.62
N LEU A 442 17.22 19.20 -14.83
CA LEU A 442 17.25 20.11 -15.99
C LEU A 442 18.32 21.21 -15.87
N GLN A 443 18.74 21.56 -14.65
CA GLN A 443 19.79 22.56 -14.43
C GLN A 443 21.20 22.03 -14.67
N GLU A 444 21.38 20.72 -14.78
CA GLU A 444 22.68 20.10 -14.98
C GLU A 444 23.06 19.96 -16.46
N PRO A 445 24.18 20.56 -16.90
CA PRO A 445 24.57 20.59 -18.32
C PRO A 445 24.86 19.21 -18.94
N GLU A 446 25.23 18.23 -18.11
CA GLU A 446 25.65 16.88 -18.55
C GLU A 446 24.46 15.92 -18.75
N ASN A 447 23.27 16.27 -18.27
CA ASN A 447 22.09 15.42 -18.39
C ASN A 447 21.40 15.64 -19.74
N GLN A 448 21.47 14.65 -20.61
CA GLN A 448 20.67 14.63 -21.84
C GLN A 448 19.31 14.01 -21.54
N MET A 449 18.28 14.85 -21.41
CA MET A 449 16.91 14.41 -21.15
C MET A 449 16.09 14.36 -22.44
N ASP A 450 15.43 13.23 -22.69
CA ASP A 450 14.38 13.17 -23.70
C ASP A 450 13.13 13.85 -23.15
N TYR A 451 12.86 15.07 -23.63
CA TYR A 451 11.72 15.86 -23.19
C TYR A 451 10.38 15.20 -23.54
N LYS A 452 10.29 14.43 -24.63
CA LYS A 452 9.04 13.76 -25.01
C LYS A 452 8.72 12.66 -24.01
N ASP A 453 9.70 11.83 -23.68
CA ASP A 453 9.51 10.75 -22.71
C ASP A 453 9.26 11.27 -21.30
N ALA A 454 9.98 12.31 -20.89
CA ALA A 454 9.72 12.95 -19.60
C ALA A 454 8.29 13.51 -19.50
N LEU A 455 7.83 14.22 -20.54
CA LEU A 455 6.47 14.76 -20.58
C LEU A 455 5.42 13.64 -20.61
N ARG A 456 5.68 12.51 -21.29
CA ARG A 456 4.78 11.34 -21.23
C ARG A 456 4.63 10.83 -19.80
N MET A 457 5.73 10.66 -19.07
CA MET A 457 5.70 10.22 -17.67
C MET A 457 5.00 11.22 -16.75
N ILE A 458 5.23 12.52 -16.95
CA ILE A 458 4.56 13.59 -16.19
C ILE A 458 3.04 13.57 -16.44
N PHE A 459 2.61 13.49 -17.71
CA PHE A 459 1.18 13.41 -18.05
C PHE A 459 0.55 12.16 -17.45
N GLN A 460 1.25 11.04 -17.51
CA GLN A 460 0.81 9.78 -16.93
C GLN A 460 0.63 9.89 -15.42
N ALA A 461 1.56 10.51 -14.71
CA ALA A 461 1.49 10.71 -13.27
C ALA A 461 0.26 11.55 -12.87
N VAL A 462 0.03 12.67 -13.56
CA VAL A 462 -1.13 13.53 -13.27
C VAL A 462 -2.44 12.82 -13.59
N ARG A 463 -2.49 12.06 -14.70
CA ARG A 463 -3.66 11.25 -15.08
C ARG A 463 -3.99 10.19 -14.03
N GLU A 464 -2.98 9.48 -13.53
CA GLU A 464 -3.13 8.48 -12.47
C GLU A 464 -3.69 9.11 -11.20
N LEU A 465 -3.18 10.28 -10.80
CA LEU A 465 -3.69 10.99 -9.63
C LEU A 465 -5.16 11.41 -9.81
N HIS A 466 -5.52 11.94 -10.99
CA HIS A 466 -6.90 12.31 -11.31
C HIS A 466 -7.83 11.10 -11.32
N SER A 467 -7.35 9.94 -11.78
CA SER A 467 -8.10 8.67 -11.77
C SER A 467 -8.33 8.14 -10.35
N LEU A 468 -7.46 8.47 -9.39
CA LEU A 468 -7.70 8.25 -7.96
C LEU A 468 -8.69 9.25 -7.34
N GLY A 469 -9.23 10.20 -8.12
CA GLY A 469 -10.20 11.20 -7.67
C GLY A 469 -9.56 12.43 -7.02
N PHE A 470 -8.27 12.66 -7.22
CA PHE A 470 -7.54 13.77 -6.60
C PHE A 470 -6.88 14.70 -7.63
N ALA A 471 -6.88 16.00 -7.35
CA ALA A 471 -6.09 17.00 -8.04
C ALA A 471 -4.87 17.38 -7.18
N HIS A 472 -3.71 17.64 -7.78
CA HIS A 472 -2.47 17.91 -7.05
C HIS A 472 -2.41 19.33 -6.50
N GLN A 473 -2.77 20.31 -7.32
CA GLN A 473 -2.80 21.76 -7.01
C GLN A 473 -1.44 22.37 -6.68
N ASP A 474 -0.35 21.73 -7.11
CA ASP A 474 1.03 22.20 -6.94
C ASP A 474 1.99 21.50 -7.90
N LEU A 475 1.63 21.44 -9.18
CA LEU A 475 2.47 20.79 -10.17
C LEU A 475 3.71 21.65 -10.42
N HIS A 476 4.74 21.39 -9.61
CA HIS A 476 6.01 22.08 -9.61
C HIS A 476 7.14 21.08 -9.95
N PRO A 477 8.18 21.47 -10.71
CA PRO A 477 9.30 20.59 -11.05
C PRO A 477 9.93 19.87 -9.83
N ARG A 478 9.97 20.52 -8.67
CA ARG A 478 10.49 19.94 -7.42
C ARG A 478 9.71 18.73 -6.91
N ASN A 479 8.45 18.58 -7.30
CA ASN A 479 7.55 17.52 -6.85
C ASN A 479 7.60 16.29 -7.78
N PHE A 480 8.45 16.34 -8.81
CA PHE A 480 8.71 15.22 -9.71
C PHE A 480 10.10 14.66 -9.43
N PHE A 481 10.15 13.46 -8.87
CA PHE A 481 11.39 12.77 -8.51
C PHE A 481 11.84 11.82 -9.61
N ILE A 482 13.15 11.76 -9.85
CA ILE A 482 13.78 10.94 -10.87
C ILE A 482 14.63 9.87 -10.17
N ASP A 483 14.35 8.61 -10.46
CA ASP A 483 15.13 7.48 -9.93
C ASP A 483 16.43 7.25 -10.72
N LEU A 484 17.19 6.24 -10.31
CA LEU A 484 18.45 5.86 -10.97
C LEU A 484 18.26 5.43 -12.44
N GLY A 485 17.08 4.92 -12.80
CA GLY A 485 16.73 4.48 -14.15
C GLY A 485 16.19 5.60 -15.05
N GLY A 486 16.01 6.82 -14.52
CA GLY A 486 15.44 7.96 -15.24
C GLY A 486 13.92 8.02 -15.19
N LYS A 487 13.25 7.16 -14.41
CA LYS A 487 11.79 7.16 -14.28
C LYS A 487 11.34 8.31 -13.38
N ILE A 488 10.28 9.00 -13.80
CA ILE A 488 9.70 10.14 -13.09
C ILE A 488 8.51 9.70 -12.23
N TYR A 489 8.50 10.17 -10.99
CA TYR A 489 7.43 9.96 -10.01
C TYR A 489 6.90 11.30 -9.48
N LEU A 490 5.58 11.49 -9.47
CA LEU A 490 4.93 12.60 -8.78
C LEU A 490 4.87 12.32 -7.27
N ALA A 491 5.17 13.33 -6.47
CA ALA A 491 5.25 13.26 -5.01
C ALA A 491 4.74 14.53 -4.33
N ASP A 492 4.91 14.63 -3.01
CA ASP A 492 4.48 15.76 -2.15
C ASP A 492 2.96 16.03 -2.15
N PHE A 493 2.20 15.03 -1.73
CA PHE A 493 0.74 15.06 -1.79
C PHE A 493 0.06 15.70 -0.55
N ASP A 494 0.84 16.18 0.42
CA ASP A 494 0.39 16.24 1.81
C ASP A 494 -0.41 17.46 2.21
N ASN A 495 -0.28 18.57 1.47
CA ASN A 495 -0.90 19.83 1.89
C ASN A 495 -1.76 20.51 0.82
N LYS A 496 -1.60 20.12 -0.45
CA LYS A 496 -2.24 20.82 -1.57
C LYS A 496 -3.18 19.93 -2.37
N ARG A 497 -3.05 18.61 -2.26
CA ARG A 497 -3.95 17.66 -2.93
C ARG A 497 -5.40 17.86 -2.47
N LYS A 498 -6.33 17.90 -3.41
CA LYS A 498 -7.78 18.07 -3.16
C LYS A 498 -8.61 17.00 -3.86
N LEU A 499 -9.74 16.63 -3.26
CA LEU A 499 -10.72 15.74 -3.90
C LEU A 499 -11.41 16.46 -5.06
N ILE A 500 -11.49 15.80 -6.22
CA ILE A 500 -12.09 16.32 -7.46
C ILE A 500 -13.62 16.30 -7.43
N GLU A 501 -14.24 15.45 -6.61
CA GLU A 501 -15.69 15.21 -6.62
C GLU A 501 -16.51 16.52 -6.60
N GLY A 502 -17.26 16.77 -7.68
CA GLY A 502 -18.08 17.97 -7.88
C GLY A 502 -17.32 19.26 -8.24
N LYS A 503 -16.01 19.21 -8.50
CA LYS A 503 -15.11 20.38 -8.63
C LYS A 503 -14.20 20.32 -9.86
N LYS A 504 -14.77 20.52 -11.04
CA LYS A 504 -14.02 20.48 -12.33
C LYS A 504 -12.92 21.56 -12.40
N GLU A 505 -13.09 22.67 -11.70
CA GLU A 505 -12.12 23.76 -11.62
C GLU A 505 -10.75 23.32 -11.06
N LEU A 506 -10.71 22.29 -10.20
CA LEU A 506 -9.45 21.77 -9.66
C LEU A 506 -8.63 21.08 -10.74
N VAL A 507 -9.28 20.29 -11.59
CA VAL A 507 -8.65 19.64 -12.76
C VAL A 507 -8.13 20.71 -13.71
N ASN A 508 -8.93 21.74 -13.99
CA ASN A 508 -8.53 22.85 -14.86
C ASN A 508 -7.29 23.58 -14.33
N SER A 509 -7.22 23.82 -13.01
CA SER A 509 -6.03 24.42 -12.38
C SER A 509 -4.78 23.53 -12.54
N ASP A 510 -4.90 22.22 -12.38
CA ASP A 510 -3.78 21.29 -12.62
C ASP A 510 -3.36 21.32 -14.09
N LEU A 511 -4.29 21.40 -15.05
CA LEU A 511 -3.95 21.49 -16.48
C LEU A 511 -3.22 22.80 -16.82
N GLU A 512 -3.61 23.91 -16.21
CA GLU A 512 -2.91 25.20 -16.35
C GLU A 512 -1.49 25.13 -15.77
N ASP A 513 -1.30 24.54 -14.60
CA ASP A 513 0.04 24.34 -14.02
C ASP A 513 0.88 23.38 -14.86
N LEU A 514 0.27 22.31 -15.38
CA LEU A 514 0.91 21.39 -16.31
C LEU A 514 1.34 22.09 -17.60
N SER A 515 0.57 23.07 -18.10
CA SER A 515 0.95 23.85 -19.30
C SER A 515 2.25 24.66 -19.06
N ARG A 516 2.40 25.24 -17.86
CA ARG A 516 3.61 25.96 -17.45
C ARG A 516 4.77 24.99 -17.27
N LEU A 517 4.50 23.82 -16.69
CA LEU A 517 5.49 22.76 -16.52
C LEU A 517 6.00 22.22 -17.86
N VAL A 518 5.11 22.04 -18.85
CA VAL A 518 5.49 21.68 -20.23
C VAL A 518 6.47 22.71 -20.77
N LEU A 519 6.12 24.00 -20.74
CA LEU A 519 7.04 25.06 -21.21
C LEU A 519 8.38 25.04 -20.47
N TYR A 520 8.36 24.83 -19.15
CA TYR A 520 9.58 24.74 -18.34
C TYR A 520 10.50 23.60 -18.79
N VAL A 521 9.94 22.40 -19.03
CA VAL A 521 10.70 21.25 -19.53
C VAL A 521 11.25 21.53 -20.94
N LEU A 522 10.42 22.04 -21.85
CA LEU A 522 10.82 22.31 -23.24
C LEU A 522 11.90 23.39 -23.38
N THR A 523 11.98 24.31 -22.41
CA THR A 523 13.01 25.36 -22.34
C THR A 523 14.24 24.93 -21.54
N GLY A 524 14.28 23.68 -21.09
CA GLY A 524 15.38 23.10 -20.32
C GLY A 524 15.55 23.70 -18.93
N GLY A 525 14.47 24.20 -18.32
CA GLY A 525 14.49 24.73 -16.95
C GLY A 525 15.38 25.95 -16.71
N ARG A 526 15.78 26.67 -17.77
CA ARG A 526 16.74 27.80 -17.71
C ARG A 526 16.20 29.04 -17.00
N LYS A 527 14.87 29.18 -16.91
CA LYS A 527 14.18 30.27 -16.22
C LYS A 527 13.31 29.72 -15.11
N PRO A 528 13.06 30.49 -14.03
CA PRO A 528 12.08 30.12 -13.01
C PRO A 528 10.71 29.81 -13.62
N LEU A 529 9.99 28.81 -13.09
CA LEU A 529 8.71 28.34 -13.62
C LEU A 529 7.70 29.47 -13.89
N GLN A 530 7.65 30.49 -13.02
CA GLN A 530 6.72 31.61 -13.14
C GLN A 530 7.07 32.61 -14.25
N GLN A 531 8.30 32.54 -14.80
CA GLN A 531 8.80 33.45 -15.81
C GLN A 531 8.89 32.83 -17.21
N VAL A 532 8.65 31.52 -17.33
CA VAL A 532 8.71 30.82 -18.62
C VAL A 532 7.51 31.23 -19.47
N SER A 533 7.77 31.47 -20.76
CA SER A 533 6.74 31.82 -21.75
C SER A 533 6.97 31.10 -23.07
N ILE A 534 5.96 31.11 -23.95
CA ILE A 534 6.06 30.60 -25.32
C ILE A 534 7.18 31.26 -26.15
N LYS A 535 7.63 32.46 -25.76
CA LYS A 535 8.73 33.18 -26.43
C LYS A 535 10.10 32.55 -26.18
N ASP A 536 10.20 31.70 -25.16
CA ASP A 536 11.42 31.03 -24.76
C ASP A 536 11.64 29.72 -25.51
N LEU A 537 10.62 29.23 -26.23
CA LEU A 537 10.73 28.06 -27.08
C LEU A 537 11.64 28.33 -28.29
N ALA A 538 12.46 27.35 -28.64
CA ALA A 538 13.32 27.40 -29.81
C ALA A 538 12.48 27.41 -31.09
N THR A 539 12.42 28.56 -31.78
CA THR A 539 11.60 28.76 -32.98
C THR A 539 12.09 27.97 -34.20
N ASP A 540 13.33 27.52 -34.17
CA ASP A 540 13.95 26.64 -35.15
C ASP A 540 13.72 25.14 -34.86
N SER A 541 13.10 24.81 -33.72
CA SER A 541 12.75 23.43 -33.38
C SER A 541 11.71 22.86 -34.36
N PRO A 542 11.89 21.61 -34.85
CA PRO A 542 10.90 20.95 -35.69
C PRO A 542 9.61 20.58 -34.94
N ASP A 543 9.59 20.72 -33.60
CA ASP A 543 8.43 20.45 -32.74
C ASP A 543 7.76 21.74 -32.26
N TYR A 544 8.17 22.92 -32.75
CA TYR A 544 7.73 24.22 -32.25
C TYR A 544 6.20 24.40 -32.33
N GLU A 545 5.61 24.14 -33.49
CA GLU A 545 4.17 24.31 -33.71
C GLU A 545 3.36 23.29 -32.91
N GLU A 546 3.81 22.04 -32.83
CA GLU A 546 3.18 21.03 -32.00
C GLU A 546 3.29 21.34 -30.50
N ALA A 547 4.38 21.96 -30.05
CA ALA A 547 4.55 22.37 -28.66
C ALA A 547 3.61 23.52 -28.30
N LEU A 548 3.47 24.52 -29.19
CA LEU A 548 2.52 25.62 -29.00
C LEU A 548 1.08 25.12 -28.91
N ASP A 549 0.68 24.21 -29.80
CA ASP A 549 -0.68 23.64 -29.80
C ASP A 549 -0.95 22.79 -28.55
N LEU A 550 0.04 22.02 -28.08
CA LEU A 550 -0.08 21.23 -26.85
C LEU A 550 -0.29 22.14 -25.63
N VAL A 551 0.52 23.19 -25.49
CA VAL A 551 0.40 24.16 -24.40
C VAL A 551 -0.94 24.88 -24.47
N SER A 552 -1.37 25.31 -25.67
CA SER A 552 -2.67 25.95 -25.88
C SER A 552 -3.83 25.02 -25.49
N SER A 553 -3.73 23.73 -25.83
CA SER A 553 -4.76 22.72 -25.53
C SER A 553 -4.92 22.48 -24.02
N LEU A 554 -3.82 22.53 -23.26
CA LEU A 554 -3.87 22.42 -21.80
C LEU A 554 -4.56 23.64 -21.16
N VAL A 555 -4.23 24.85 -21.63
CA VAL A 555 -4.82 26.10 -21.13
C VAL A 555 -6.29 26.23 -21.48
N SER A 556 -6.73 25.73 -22.63
CA SER A 556 -8.13 25.74 -23.04
C SER A 556 -8.97 24.60 -22.45
N HIS A 557 -8.39 23.79 -21.56
CA HIS A 557 -9.03 22.65 -20.91
C HIS A 557 -9.64 21.67 -21.93
N ASP A 558 -8.85 21.31 -22.96
CA ASP A 558 -9.27 20.46 -24.08
C ASP A 558 -10.08 19.23 -23.64
N GLU A 559 -11.23 19.01 -24.28
CA GLU A 559 -12.20 17.97 -23.93
C GLU A 559 -11.62 16.55 -23.98
N ARG A 560 -10.50 16.35 -24.70
CA ARG A 560 -9.74 15.09 -24.73
C ARG A 560 -9.22 14.66 -23.36
N GLY A 561 -9.06 15.60 -22.43
CA GLY A 561 -8.34 15.38 -21.18
C GLY A 561 -6.89 14.92 -21.40
N LEU A 562 -6.25 14.47 -20.32
CA LEU A 562 -4.86 14.02 -20.39
C LEU A 562 -4.66 12.77 -21.26
N GLU A 563 -5.65 11.86 -21.32
CA GLU A 563 -5.59 10.65 -22.14
C GLU A 563 -5.37 10.96 -23.62
N GLY A 564 -6.20 11.83 -24.20
CA GLY A 564 -6.07 12.19 -25.61
C GLY A 564 -4.88 13.12 -25.87
N LEU A 565 -4.50 13.96 -24.89
CA LEU A 565 -3.29 14.79 -25.02
C LEU A 565 -2.00 13.96 -24.97
N SER A 566 -1.96 12.81 -24.32
CA SER A 566 -0.81 11.88 -24.39
C SER A 566 -0.59 11.30 -25.79
N ARG A 567 -1.60 11.39 -26.68
CA ARG A 567 -1.52 10.99 -28.09
C ARG A 567 -1.29 12.18 -29.05
N HIS A 568 -1.08 13.39 -28.51
CA HIS A 568 -0.89 14.61 -29.27
C HIS A 568 0.26 14.53 -30.28
N PRO A 569 0.18 15.18 -31.47
CA PRO A 569 1.25 15.16 -32.48
C PRO A 569 2.63 15.61 -32.01
N TYR A 570 2.70 16.36 -30.90
CA TYR A 570 3.96 16.69 -30.23
C TYR A 570 4.78 15.43 -29.91
N PHE A 571 4.12 14.39 -29.41
CA PHE A 571 4.75 13.13 -29.00
C PHE A 571 5.06 12.19 -30.18
N TRP A 572 4.69 12.57 -31.41
CA TRP A 572 4.97 11.78 -32.60
C TRP A 572 6.42 11.98 -33.06
N SER A 573 7.00 10.91 -33.62
CA SER A 573 8.27 11.01 -34.35
C SER A 573 8.05 11.77 -35.67
N LYS A 574 9.14 12.29 -36.27
CA LYS A 574 9.08 12.93 -37.59
C LYS A 574 8.45 12.00 -38.63
N GLN A 575 8.80 10.72 -38.59
CA GLN A 575 8.28 9.69 -39.48
C GLN A 575 6.79 9.43 -39.23
N THR A 576 6.34 9.41 -37.98
CA THR A 576 4.93 9.26 -37.61
C THR A 576 4.10 10.43 -38.14
N ARG A 577 4.58 11.67 -38.01
CA ARG A 577 3.90 12.86 -38.58
C ARG A 577 3.81 12.78 -40.09
N PHE A 578 4.90 12.40 -40.76
CA PHE A 578 4.90 12.23 -42.21
C PHE A 578 3.94 11.11 -42.65
N LYS A 579 3.91 9.98 -41.92
CA LYS A 579 2.98 8.87 -42.15
C LYS A 579 1.52 9.33 -42.04
N PHE A 580 1.19 10.08 -41.00
CA PHE A 580 -0.13 10.69 -40.84
C PHE A 580 -0.52 11.55 -42.05
N LEU A 581 0.34 12.48 -42.45
CA LEU A 581 0.08 13.40 -43.56
C LEU A 581 -0.09 12.69 -44.91
N LYS A 582 0.61 11.59 -45.17
CA LYS A 582 0.39 10.80 -46.40
C LYS A 582 -0.85 9.93 -46.33
N SER A 583 -1.15 9.34 -45.18
CA SER A 583 -2.29 8.41 -45.04
C SER A 583 -3.63 9.14 -45.02
N ILE A 584 -3.68 10.33 -44.42
CA ILE A 584 -4.94 11.05 -44.18
C ILE A 584 -5.67 11.36 -45.49
N TRP A 585 -4.95 11.62 -46.58
CA TRP A 585 -5.57 11.85 -47.88
C TRP A 585 -6.31 10.61 -48.41
N ASN A 586 -5.70 9.42 -48.28
CA ASN A 586 -6.34 8.16 -48.66
C ASN A 586 -7.52 7.86 -47.73
N LYS A 587 -7.35 8.05 -46.40
CA LYS A 587 -8.42 7.88 -45.42
C LYS A 587 -9.64 8.75 -45.76
N ILE A 588 -9.43 10.04 -46.08
CA ILE A 588 -10.53 10.96 -46.45
C ILE A 588 -11.16 10.60 -47.80
N LYS A 589 -10.36 10.18 -48.78
CA LYS A 589 -10.84 9.86 -50.14
C LYS A 589 -11.92 8.77 -50.14
N ASP A 590 -11.77 7.79 -49.25
CA ASP A 590 -12.63 6.60 -49.19
C ASP A 590 -13.87 6.81 -48.30
N LEU A 591 -14.04 7.98 -47.67
CA LEU A 591 -15.22 8.35 -46.88
C LEU A 591 -16.41 8.79 -47.75
N SER A 592 -17.61 8.46 -47.28
CA SER A 592 -18.88 8.86 -47.90
C SER A 592 -19.09 10.38 -47.93
N ASN A 593 -18.60 11.13 -46.91
CA ASN A 593 -18.73 12.59 -46.80
C ASN A 593 -17.43 13.37 -47.08
N ARG A 594 -16.56 12.85 -47.97
CA ARG A 594 -15.25 13.44 -48.28
C ARG A 594 -15.27 14.93 -48.67
N GLN A 595 -16.36 15.41 -49.27
CA GLN A 595 -16.47 16.80 -49.72
C GLN A 595 -16.50 17.78 -48.54
N ALA A 596 -17.20 17.44 -47.45
CA ALA A 596 -17.25 18.28 -46.25
C ALA A 596 -15.86 18.38 -45.57
N LEU A 597 -15.13 17.28 -45.49
CA LEU A 597 -13.76 17.26 -44.92
C LEU A 597 -12.76 18.02 -45.80
N PHE A 598 -12.79 17.84 -47.12
CA PHE A 598 -11.92 18.62 -48.01
C PHE A 598 -12.29 20.11 -48.00
N GLN A 599 -13.57 20.47 -47.85
CA GLN A 599 -13.96 21.87 -47.65
C GLN A 599 -13.42 22.42 -46.34
N ALA A 600 -13.57 21.68 -45.23
CA ALA A 600 -13.04 22.08 -43.91
C ALA A 600 -11.52 22.30 -43.93
N LEU A 601 -10.77 21.38 -44.57
CA LEU A 601 -9.31 21.48 -44.73
C LEU A 601 -8.85 22.66 -45.59
N ASN A 602 -9.74 23.27 -46.39
CA ASN A 602 -9.42 24.41 -47.25
C ASN A 602 -10.16 25.70 -46.80
N ALA A 603 -10.98 25.65 -45.75
CA ALA A 603 -11.86 26.74 -45.34
C ALA A 603 -11.16 27.84 -44.54
N THR A 604 -10.08 27.53 -43.83
CA THR A 604 -9.40 28.46 -42.92
C THR A 604 -8.34 29.29 -43.64
N GLU A 605 -8.42 30.63 -43.48
CA GLU A 605 -7.47 31.57 -44.10
C GLU A 605 -6.04 31.44 -43.54
N THR A 606 -5.87 30.78 -42.39
CA THR A 606 -4.61 30.63 -41.65
C THR A 606 -3.55 29.79 -42.37
N PHE A 607 -3.94 28.88 -43.27
CA PHE A 607 -3.00 28.08 -44.07
C PHE A 607 -3.07 28.40 -45.58
N ARG A 608 -3.61 29.56 -45.99
CA ARG A 608 -3.58 30.01 -47.39
C ARG A 608 -2.20 30.54 -47.79
N TYR A 609 -1.20 29.67 -47.82
CA TYR A 609 0.09 29.96 -48.47
C TYR A 609 0.15 29.29 -49.83
N PRO A 610 0.71 29.93 -50.87
CA PRO A 610 0.92 29.29 -52.17
C PRO A 610 2.04 28.25 -52.05
N TRP A 611 1.72 27.08 -51.50
CA TRP A 611 2.68 26.04 -51.15
C TRP A 611 3.46 25.56 -52.38
N THR A 612 2.87 25.66 -53.58
CA THR A 612 3.55 25.32 -54.83
C THR A 612 4.78 26.19 -55.10
N LYS A 613 4.88 27.38 -54.49
CA LYS A 613 6.05 28.27 -54.56
C LYS A 613 7.15 27.91 -53.55
N LYS A 614 6.82 27.19 -52.47
CA LYS A 614 7.76 26.77 -51.42
C LYS A 614 8.47 25.46 -51.76
N ILE A 615 7.85 24.61 -52.57
CA ILE A 615 8.44 23.35 -53.03
C ILE A 615 9.48 23.62 -54.12
N ASP A 616 10.55 22.83 -54.11
CA ASP A 616 11.58 22.89 -55.14
C ASP A 616 10.97 22.69 -56.53
N ARG A 617 11.25 23.63 -57.44
CA ARG A 617 10.64 23.68 -58.77
C ARG A 617 10.92 22.43 -59.60
N TYR A 618 12.09 21.82 -59.41
CA TYR A 618 12.47 20.59 -60.10
C TYR A 618 11.64 19.41 -59.58
N VAL A 619 11.48 19.30 -58.25
CA VAL A 619 10.61 18.29 -57.61
C VAL A 619 9.16 18.44 -58.08
N LEU A 620 8.60 19.65 -58.02
CA LEU A 620 7.21 19.90 -58.44
C LEU A 620 6.98 19.56 -59.93
N ASN A 621 7.96 19.83 -60.80
CA ASN A 621 7.85 19.48 -62.23
C ASN A 621 7.84 17.96 -62.47
N ILE A 622 8.68 17.21 -61.75
CA ILE A 622 8.67 15.75 -61.80
C ILE A 622 7.31 15.21 -61.32
N MET A 623 6.77 15.77 -60.25
CA MET A 623 5.48 15.35 -59.69
C MET A 623 4.27 15.71 -60.57
N LYS A 624 4.35 16.80 -61.35
CA LYS A 624 3.32 17.14 -62.35
C LYS A 624 3.38 16.21 -63.57
N ASN A 625 4.59 15.78 -63.95
CA ASN A 625 4.85 14.97 -65.14
C ASN A 625 5.66 13.70 -64.80
N PRO A 626 5.06 12.71 -64.10
CA PRO A 626 5.77 11.48 -63.74
C PRO A 626 6.09 10.63 -64.98
N ARG A 627 7.19 9.86 -64.92
CA ARG A 627 7.62 8.98 -66.04
C ARG A 627 6.62 7.86 -66.34
N LYS A 628 5.86 7.43 -65.34
CA LYS A 628 4.81 6.41 -65.44
C LYS A 628 3.55 6.97 -64.78
N GLY A 629 2.41 6.90 -65.48
CA GLY A 629 1.11 7.35 -64.97
C GLY A 629 0.57 8.62 -65.62
N ARG A 630 -0.54 9.13 -65.08
CA ARG A 630 -1.22 10.34 -65.57
C ARG A 630 -0.51 11.62 -65.11
N ARG A 631 -0.68 12.70 -65.87
CA ARG A 631 -0.26 14.04 -65.44
C ARG A 631 -1.12 14.51 -64.27
N TYR A 632 -0.49 15.20 -63.32
CA TYR A 632 -1.16 15.79 -62.16
C TYR A 632 -1.14 17.31 -62.28
N ASN A 633 -2.30 17.94 -62.07
CA ASN A 633 -2.38 19.37 -61.84
C ASN A 633 -2.58 19.60 -60.34
N TYR A 634 -1.78 20.49 -59.75
CA TYR A 634 -1.86 20.82 -58.33
C TYR A 634 -2.28 22.27 -58.17
N THR A 635 -3.32 22.51 -57.38
CA THR A 635 -3.71 23.84 -56.88
C THR A 635 -2.99 24.16 -55.57
N ASP A 636 -3.03 25.41 -55.12
CA ASP A 636 -2.45 25.82 -53.83
C ASP A 636 -3.34 25.43 -52.60
N ASP A 637 -4.24 24.44 -52.76
CA ASP A 637 -5.10 23.94 -51.70
C ASP A 637 -4.37 22.91 -50.81
N VAL A 638 -4.76 22.80 -49.54
CA VAL A 638 -4.17 21.85 -48.58
C VAL A 638 -4.42 20.42 -49.03
N THR A 639 -5.59 20.16 -49.62
CA THR A 639 -5.92 18.84 -50.17
C THR A 639 -4.94 18.39 -51.25
N ASP A 640 -4.50 19.31 -52.11
CA ASP A 640 -3.55 19.01 -53.18
C ASP A 640 -2.10 18.90 -52.66
N LEU A 641 -1.76 19.61 -51.57
CA LEU A 641 -0.50 19.41 -50.83
C LEU A 641 -0.44 18.02 -50.20
N LEU A 642 -1.50 17.58 -49.52
CA LEU A 642 -1.60 16.23 -48.97
C LEU A 642 -1.54 15.16 -50.06
N ARG A 643 -2.20 15.40 -51.20
CA ARG A 643 -2.11 14.53 -52.38
C ARG A 643 -0.68 14.44 -52.93
N LEU A 644 0.05 15.56 -52.96
CA LEU A 644 1.45 15.57 -53.38
C LEU A 644 2.33 14.75 -52.42
N ILE A 645 2.19 14.95 -51.11
CA ILE A 645 2.94 14.22 -50.07
C ILE A 645 2.70 12.71 -50.20
N ARG A 646 1.44 12.30 -50.36
CA ARG A 646 1.05 10.91 -50.64
C ARG A 646 1.67 10.37 -51.93
N ASN A 647 1.60 11.14 -53.03
CA ASN A 647 2.13 10.71 -54.32
C ASN A 647 3.65 10.53 -54.31
N LEU A 648 4.38 11.30 -53.51
CA LEU A 648 5.84 11.18 -53.38
C LEU A 648 6.27 9.86 -52.74
N ASP A 649 5.48 9.36 -51.81
CA ASP A 649 5.70 8.09 -51.13
C ASP A 649 5.28 6.90 -52.01
N GLU A 650 4.11 6.98 -52.65
CA GLU A 650 3.59 5.90 -53.50
C GLU A 650 4.31 5.77 -54.86
N HIS A 651 4.98 6.83 -55.31
CA HIS A 651 5.73 6.87 -56.56
C HIS A 651 7.15 7.39 -56.33
N PRO A 652 8.00 6.60 -55.66
CA PRO A 652 9.36 7.03 -55.33
C PRO A 652 10.18 7.27 -56.61
N ASP A 653 10.81 8.43 -56.69
CA ASP A 653 11.72 8.81 -57.78
C ASP A 653 13.09 9.16 -57.21
N VAL A 654 14.10 8.38 -57.59
CA VAL A 654 15.50 8.55 -57.13
C VAL A 654 16.01 9.97 -57.39
N ARG A 655 15.53 10.65 -58.44
CA ARG A 655 15.92 12.04 -58.73
C ARG A 655 15.40 13.03 -57.70
N ILE A 656 14.23 12.74 -57.12
CA ILE A 656 13.65 13.52 -56.03
C ILE A 656 14.42 13.20 -54.75
N SER A 657 14.62 11.91 -54.41
CA SER A 657 15.40 11.51 -53.21
C SER A 657 16.79 12.13 -53.19
N ASN A 658 17.51 12.13 -54.32
CA ASN A 658 18.83 12.76 -54.45
C ASN A 658 18.81 14.28 -54.27
N LYS A 659 17.66 14.93 -54.50
CA LYS A 659 17.51 16.39 -54.46
C LYS A 659 17.10 16.90 -53.08
N ILE A 660 16.19 16.20 -52.40
CA ILE A 660 15.58 16.67 -51.14
C ILE A 660 15.92 15.81 -49.92
N GLY A 661 16.58 14.66 -50.10
CA GLY A 661 16.95 13.77 -49.01
C GLY A 661 15.72 13.10 -48.37
N ASP A 662 15.68 13.09 -47.05
CA ASP A 662 14.56 12.55 -46.28
C ASP A 662 13.29 13.38 -46.48
N TYR A 663 12.23 12.73 -46.93
CA TYR A 663 10.97 13.41 -47.25
C TYR A 663 10.30 13.97 -46.00
N ALA A 664 10.34 13.25 -44.88
CA ALA A 664 9.73 13.71 -43.64
C ALA A 664 10.39 15.02 -43.16
N GLU A 665 11.73 15.06 -43.16
CA GLU A 665 12.50 16.26 -42.82
C GLU A 665 12.24 17.41 -43.80
N TYR A 666 12.22 17.14 -45.11
CA TYR A 666 11.95 18.16 -46.12
C TYR A 666 10.58 18.83 -45.93
N PHE A 667 9.52 18.04 -45.73
CA PHE A 667 8.16 18.57 -45.61
C PHE A 667 7.90 19.25 -44.26
N LEU A 668 8.33 18.64 -43.16
CA LEU A 668 8.17 19.24 -41.84
C LEU A 668 8.95 20.55 -41.72
N LYS A 669 10.08 20.69 -42.43
CA LYS A 669 10.83 21.95 -42.50
C LYS A 669 10.13 23.02 -43.35
N LEU A 670 9.55 22.66 -44.50
CA LEU A 670 8.86 23.63 -45.37
C LEU A 670 7.50 24.06 -44.83
N PHE A 671 6.83 23.16 -44.12
CA PHE A 671 5.45 23.31 -43.65
C PHE A 671 5.31 22.87 -42.18
N PRO A 672 5.97 23.55 -41.22
CA PRO A 672 6.00 23.13 -39.82
C PRO A 672 4.61 23.04 -39.17
N ALA A 673 3.68 23.93 -39.55
CA ALA A 673 2.32 23.94 -39.00
C ALA A 673 1.36 22.91 -39.63
N LEU A 674 1.76 22.21 -40.71
CA LEU A 674 0.85 21.38 -41.50
C LEU A 674 0.28 20.20 -40.68
N THR A 675 1.09 19.55 -39.87
CA THR A 675 0.67 18.41 -39.04
C THR A 675 -0.47 18.79 -38.11
N ILE A 676 -0.25 19.84 -37.29
CA ILE A 676 -1.24 20.35 -36.34
C ILE A 676 -2.49 20.87 -37.05
N TYR A 677 -2.30 21.63 -38.14
CA TYR A 677 -3.40 22.16 -38.91
C TYR A 677 -4.34 21.05 -39.40
N VAL A 678 -3.79 20.01 -40.02
CA VAL A 678 -4.57 18.88 -40.55
C VAL A 678 -5.21 18.09 -39.41
N HIS A 679 -4.44 17.79 -38.36
CA HIS A 679 -4.93 17.08 -37.18
C HIS A 679 -6.12 17.79 -36.53
N ASN A 680 -6.01 19.10 -36.27
CA ASN A 680 -7.08 19.89 -35.67
C ASN A 680 -8.27 20.08 -36.62
N SER A 681 -8.05 20.26 -37.92
CA SER A 681 -9.13 20.40 -38.91
C SER A 681 -9.99 19.13 -39.04
N VAL A 682 -9.35 17.96 -38.98
CA VAL A 682 -10.06 16.67 -38.98
C VAL A 682 -10.81 16.48 -37.67
N ARG A 683 -10.19 16.81 -36.54
CA ARG A 683 -10.77 16.69 -35.20
C ARG A 683 -11.98 17.59 -34.97
N GLN A 684 -11.93 18.83 -35.43
CA GLN A 684 -13.03 19.80 -35.24
C GLN A 684 -14.25 19.48 -36.12
N ASN A 685 -14.18 18.47 -36.98
CA ASN A 685 -15.32 18.02 -37.77
C ASN A 685 -16.28 17.19 -36.88
N PRO A 686 -17.56 17.57 -36.73
CA PRO A 686 -18.51 16.91 -35.84
C PRO A 686 -18.74 15.41 -36.15
N GLU A 687 -18.56 14.99 -37.40
CA GLU A 687 -18.78 13.59 -37.81
C GLU A 687 -17.59 12.67 -37.52
N TYR A 688 -16.38 13.23 -37.36
CA TYR A 688 -15.12 12.46 -37.30
C TYR A 688 -14.25 12.83 -36.09
N SER A 689 -14.76 13.66 -35.19
CA SER A 689 -14.09 14.10 -33.97
C SER A 689 -13.69 12.95 -33.03
N TYR A 690 -14.41 11.83 -33.06
CA TYR A 690 -14.18 10.64 -32.23
C TYR A 690 -13.61 9.43 -33.00
N SER A 691 -13.27 9.59 -34.29
CA SER A 691 -12.77 8.48 -35.09
C SER A 691 -11.27 8.26 -34.84
N GLU A 692 -10.94 7.33 -33.93
CA GLU A 692 -9.56 6.90 -33.70
C GLU A 692 -8.90 6.40 -35.00
N ASP A 693 -9.63 5.69 -35.85
CA ASP A 693 -9.15 5.18 -37.15
C ASP A 693 -8.64 6.27 -38.10
N ILE A 694 -9.13 7.50 -37.99
CA ILE A 694 -8.72 8.62 -38.84
C ILE A 694 -7.58 9.42 -38.18
N GLN A 695 -7.61 9.57 -36.85
CA GLN A 695 -6.67 10.39 -36.08
C GLN A 695 -5.39 9.63 -35.72
N ASP A 696 -5.42 8.29 -35.70
CA ASP A 696 -4.26 7.46 -35.42
C ASP A 696 -3.31 7.36 -36.64
N PRO A 697 -2.01 7.70 -36.48
CA PRO A 697 -0.99 7.48 -37.50
C PRO A 697 -0.60 5.99 -37.70
N SER A 698 -1.08 5.07 -36.86
CA SER A 698 -0.77 3.63 -36.88
C SER A 698 -1.30 2.92 -38.12
#